data_AF-A0A2H0U3C6-F1
#
_entry.id   AF-A0A2H0U3C6-F1
#
_cell.length_a   1.000
_cell.length_b   1.000
_cell.length_c   1.000
_cell.angle_alpha   90.00
_cell.angle_beta   90.00
_cell.angle_gamma   90.00
#
_symmetry.space_group_name_H-M   'P 1'
#
loop_
_entity.id
_entity.type
_entity.pdbx_description
1 polymer ?
#
loop_
_entity_poly.entity_id
_entity_poly.type
_entity_poly.pdbx_seq_one_letter_code
_entity_poly.pdbx_strand_id
1 'polypeptide(L)'
;MAVTVAFIDGTNGTGITLSTADAVTNWTGATIDGNVVQIQGADCVSVKQVTGVNRIYYNYGSGIDMTLYDRHFYIWGMAASSGKLFGKVSGGIRIFMGTTATDYDEWYVDGSDTYLGGWKCFVMDINTPSNHTNGTGVTKTSVQYFGLGFNCLSGFTGNNKTLFVDAARVGSGLMITGGSSSDTGKFSEIYADDTSSSNQYGIIRRDAGAYIVQGELVFGDTAAATSYYFSDNNATVIFDDKQVSSTLYKIKPVAHASATTSQFQLGDKVGTGTSSIGTKAVTISAASISTTGSFTYSASAKTITRSTGSFITDGIKAGTSIRVAGTSNNDGVYTMTITGLADTTLTLSSGDTLVDEGPVTSTLTASRRFSFDASNANLKNLYLYGTTFNRASTINLGSTATALSTTTVEIVDTTFSDTNEVVKNITTSSPAPLYLRNKISFSTSKAGASAIAALNMYDAGSVDAGAFQVIESPKFESTATAGAHTVSGHTFTDTSINKPYITIQNSASAVWNMDNPTNGSSGRPTIGSAKAELSFAGTANGTVNERYVVTWSVKTPSGTAINTARVKIVETAPAVAVANQDSTDSGGAASSTYLRALYVPTGASTISATTHTPAAFKAYKYAYLGYVASATINQAVSTSVALLDDPYKVEATEATAFADGTQKVVFVESAADNQSHSIIKWSGGSGTLTAGQTVQKVGGAGATGILEEIIEGNSTAGTGIIKTRNTTAFVNGDSLDNNGFGWTATYTNSSEKRFYWLVQAGTISGVKRTLQQLYDHFQAKMSYETPLDSADGWDKVVTAGQAEWAIPLQGVSLGSPNSFKTLRNIVLNRGWIISGLNSLIGLSVYTANDGTTFTPASTATLEVNGVKTGTEPTNYVRIRIQADSGGPLTEGTEIMNTQATTSYGGSGYYKAVASFNYTSDQPVVIRARYKGYLPFETTGVITSTGLTVTAVWQIDPNFI
;
A
#
# COMPACT_ATOMS: atom_id res chain seq x y z
N MET A 1 44.04 21.79 10.02
CA MET A 1 44.03 22.72 8.86
C MET A 1 42.70 23.42 8.92
N ALA A 2 42.68 24.75 8.76
CA ALA A 2 41.41 25.48 8.71
C ALA A 2 40.49 24.92 7.62
N VAL A 3 39.19 24.96 7.88
CA VAL A 3 38.17 24.74 6.85
C VAL A 3 38.32 25.77 5.74
N THR A 4 38.19 25.30 4.50
CA THR A 4 38.08 26.17 3.32
C THR A 4 36.66 26.12 2.82
N VAL A 5 36.06 27.30 2.63
CA VAL A 5 34.71 27.44 2.08
C VAL A 5 34.79 28.02 0.66
N ALA A 6 33.99 27.47 -0.25
CA ALA A 6 33.83 27.99 -1.60
C ALA A 6 32.36 28.11 -1.95
N PHE A 7 31.98 29.18 -2.66
CA PHE A 7 30.62 29.34 -3.16
C PHE A 7 30.38 28.44 -4.38
N ILE A 8 29.26 27.71 -4.38
CA ILE A 8 28.95 26.67 -5.39
C ILE A 8 27.61 26.86 -6.09
N ASP A 9 27.45 26.18 -7.22
CA ASP A 9 26.16 25.95 -7.90
C ASP A 9 25.55 24.58 -7.55
N GLY A 10 24.34 24.30 -8.05
CA GLY A 10 23.62 23.05 -7.72
C GLY A 10 24.25 21.77 -8.29
N THR A 11 25.34 21.85 -9.06
CA THR A 11 26.14 20.68 -9.47
C THR A 11 27.33 20.41 -8.55
N ASN A 12 27.48 21.20 -7.48
CA ASN A 12 28.68 21.33 -6.66
C ASN A 12 29.87 21.94 -7.43
N GLY A 13 29.64 22.56 -8.59
CA GLY A 13 30.65 23.34 -9.32
C GLY A 13 30.81 24.73 -8.72
N THR A 14 31.78 25.51 -9.21
CA THR A 14 31.99 26.90 -8.76
C THR A 14 30.78 27.76 -9.09
N GLY A 15 30.22 28.44 -8.08
CA GLY A 15 29.13 29.40 -8.28
C GLY A 15 29.60 30.65 -9.04
N ILE A 16 28.67 31.40 -9.60
CA ILE A 16 28.96 32.58 -10.41
C ILE A 16 28.96 33.81 -9.49
N THR A 17 30.11 34.46 -9.32
CA THR A 17 30.18 35.82 -8.77
C THR A 17 29.91 36.81 -9.90
N LEU A 18 28.78 37.51 -9.84
CA LEU A 18 28.42 38.50 -10.85
C LEU A 18 29.21 39.79 -10.66
N SER A 19 29.31 40.26 -9.41
CA SER A 19 30.03 41.46 -9.02
C SER A 19 30.28 41.45 -7.51
N THR A 20 31.42 41.99 -7.07
CA THR A 20 31.69 42.35 -5.67
C THR A 20 31.39 43.82 -5.38
N ALA A 21 30.77 44.54 -6.32
CA ALA A 21 30.43 45.97 -6.21
C ALA A 21 31.60 46.94 -5.90
N ASP A 22 32.85 46.49 -6.04
CA ASP A 22 34.07 47.31 -5.91
C ASP A 22 34.26 48.34 -7.05
N ALA A 23 33.39 48.32 -8.05
CA ALA A 23 33.39 49.27 -9.15
C ALA A 23 31.96 49.47 -9.70
N VAL A 24 31.70 50.63 -10.30
CA VAL A 24 30.42 50.94 -10.98
C VAL A 24 30.32 50.35 -12.39
N THR A 25 31.37 49.69 -12.88
CA THR A 25 31.36 49.05 -14.21
C THR A 25 30.18 48.09 -14.31
N ASN A 26 29.37 48.26 -15.36
CA ASN A 26 28.12 47.53 -15.63
C ASN A 26 26.97 47.71 -14.62
N TRP A 27 27.16 48.47 -13.54
CA TRP A 27 26.06 48.86 -12.65
C TRP A 27 25.29 50.05 -13.23
N THR A 28 23.97 49.97 -13.18
CA THR A 28 23.07 51.07 -13.53
C THR A 28 22.31 51.55 -12.31
N GLY A 29 22.10 52.86 -12.21
CA GLY A 29 21.33 53.47 -11.12
C GLY A 29 22.10 53.68 -9.83
N ALA A 30 23.43 53.53 -9.82
CA ALA A 30 24.27 53.70 -8.63
C ALA A 30 25.60 54.43 -8.91
N THR A 31 26.24 54.88 -7.83
CA THR A 31 27.60 55.43 -7.79
C THR A 31 28.45 54.60 -6.83
N ILE A 32 29.78 54.60 -6.99
CA ILE A 32 30.66 53.94 -6.03
C ILE A 32 30.62 54.68 -4.69
N ASP A 33 30.66 53.93 -3.60
CA ASP A 33 30.74 54.44 -2.24
C ASP A 33 31.91 53.78 -1.52
N GLY A 34 33.03 54.50 -1.50
CA GLY A 34 34.25 54.04 -0.82
C GLY A 34 34.37 54.48 0.64
N ASN A 35 33.29 55.00 1.23
CA ASN A 35 33.23 55.26 2.65
C ASN A 35 32.65 54.05 3.39
N VAL A 36 33.51 53.27 4.05
CA VAL A 36 33.34 52.32 5.21
C VAL A 36 32.03 51.53 5.39
N VAL A 37 31.15 51.48 4.40
CA VAL A 37 29.81 50.92 4.52
C VAL A 37 29.69 49.64 3.72
N GLN A 38 30.73 49.17 3.03
CA GLN A 38 30.74 47.90 2.32
C GLN A 38 30.62 46.71 3.29
N ILE A 39 30.04 45.60 2.80
CA ILE A 39 30.04 44.33 3.53
C ILE A 39 31.20 43.45 3.07
N GLN A 40 31.49 43.43 1.78
CA GLN A 40 32.58 42.67 1.17
C GLN A 40 33.54 43.58 0.41
N GLY A 41 34.80 43.17 0.30
CA GLY A 41 35.76 43.88 -0.55
C GLY A 41 36.12 45.25 0.01
N ALA A 42 36.38 46.18 -0.91
CA ALA A 42 36.86 47.53 -0.60
C ALA A 42 35.74 48.57 -0.65
N ASP A 43 34.80 48.44 -1.59
CA ASP A 43 33.75 49.44 -1.84
C ASP A 43 32.38 48.77 -2.04
N CYS A 44 31.31 49.57 -2.06
CA CYS A 44 29.99 49.11 -2.49
C CYS A 44 29.34 50.12 -3.44
N VAL A 45 28.24 49.76 -4.10
CA VAL A 45 27.49 50.69 -4.95
C VAL A 45 26.27 51.24 -4.22
N SER A 46 26.00 52.53 -4.38
CA SER A 46 24.94 53.20 -3.63
C SER A 46 24.18 54.24 -4.46
N VAL A 47 22.95 54.51 -4.04
CA VAL A 47 22.15 55.61 -4.58
C VAL A 47 21.49 56.40 -3.45
N LYS A 48 21.22 57.68 -3.72
CA LYS A 48 20.38 58.48 -2.85
C LYS A 48 18.94 58.04 -3.06
N GLN A 49 18.28 57.71 -1.96
CA GLN A 49 16.86 57.42 -1.98
C GLN A 49 16.02 58.62 -2.46
N VAL A 50 15.21 58.40 -3.49
CA VAL A 50 14.11 59.28 -3.89
C VAL A 50 12.76 58.59 -3.71
N THR A 51 11.67 59.35 -3.72
CA THR A 51 10.31 58.77 -3.66
C THR A 51 10.06 57.86 -4.86
N GLY A 52 9.43 56.71 -4.63
CA GLY A 52 9.16 55.70 -5.66
C GLY A 52 10.24 54.62 -5.73
N VAL A 53 10.37 54.01 -6.91
CA VAL A 53 11.23 52.83 -7.11
C VAL A 53 12.65 53.25 -7.51
N ASN A 54 13.61 52.96 -6.64
CA ASN A 54 15.03 53.16 -6.88
C ASN A 54 15.64 51.80 -7.25
N ARG A 55 16.17 51.62 -8.46
CA ARG A 55 16.78 50.34 -8.89
C ARG A 55 18.28 50.48 -9.01
N ILE A 56 19.00 49.51 -8.45
CA ILE A 56 20.43 49.32 -8.63
C ILE A 56 20.62 47.92 -9.20
N TYR A 57 21.10 47.81 -10.43
CA TYR A 57 21.26 46.52 -11.10
C TYR A 57 22.52 46.44 -11.95
N TYR A 58 23.06 45.24 -12.01
CA TYR A 58 24.24 44.84 -12.74
C TYR A 58 23.86 44.21 -14.08
N ASN A 59 24.53 44.62 -15.15
CA ASN A 59 24.42 43.99 -16.46
C ASN A 59 25.56 42.99 -16.65
N TYR A 60 25.26 41.69 -16.67
CA TYR A 60 26.27 40.65 -16.86
C TYR A 60 26.85 40.61 -18.29
N GLY A 61 26.21 41.29 -19.24
CA GLY A 61 26.64 41.38 -20.64
C GLY A 61 26.20 40.19 -21.51
N SER A 62 26.00 39.02 -20.92
CA SER A 62 25.41 37.83 -21.55
C SER A 62 24.25 37.26 -20.73
N GLY A 63 23.41 36.45 -21.35
CA GLY A 63 22.34 35.75 -20.65
C GLY A 63 22.86 34.55 -19.86
N ILE A 64 22.43 34.43 -18.61
CA ILE A 64 22.65 33.28 -17.73
C ILE A 64 21.38 32.43 -17.73
N ASP A 65 21.53 31.13 -17.96
CA ASP A 65 20.45 30.17 -17.76
C ASP A 65 20.30 29.86 -16.26
N MET A 66 19.23 30.39 -15.68
CA MET A 66 18.84 30.17 -14.28
C MET A 66 17.96 28.92 -14.10
N THR A 67 17.54 28.27 -15.20
CA THR A 67 16.77 27.01 -15.13
C THR A 67 17.67 25.78 -14.95
N LEU A 68 18.95 25.90 -15.31
CA LEU A 68 19.92 24.85 -15.07
C LEU A 68 20.26 24.75 -13.57
N TYR A 69 20.21 23.53 -13.04
CA TYR A 69 20.76 23.14 -11.74
C TYR A 69 20.21 23.88 -10.50
N ASP A 70 18.93 24.26 -10.50
CA ASP A 70 18.26 24.90 -9.33
C ASP A 70 19.05 26.11 -8.78
N ARG A 71 19.43 27.03 -9.68
CA ARG A 71 20.24 28.21 -9.37
C ARG A 71 19.43 29.28 -8.64
N HIS A 72 20.04 29.85 -7.62
CA HIS A 72 19.46 30.92 -6.80
C HIS A 72 20.30 32.19 -6.90
N PHE A 73 19.63 33.35 -6.87
CA PHE A 73 20.30 34.64 -6.88
C PHE A 73 20.47 35.16 -5.44
N TYR A 74 21.70 35.48 -5.07
CA TYR A 74 22.09 36.05 -3.78
C TYR A 74 22.61 37.47 -3.98
N ILE A 75 22.15 38.42 -3.17
CA ILE A 75 22.59 39.81 -3.24
C ILE A 75 22.57 40.48 -1.88
N TRP A 76 23.66 41.15 -1.53
CA TRP A 76 23.71 42.00 -0.34
C TRP A 76 23.06 43.34 -0.61
N GLY A 77 22.15 43.74 0.28
CA GLY A 77 21.53 45.05 0.22
C GLY A 77 21.35 45.67 1.60
N MET A 78 21.34 47.00 1.63
CA MET A 78 21.03 47.77 2.83
C MET A 78 20.21 49.02 2.48
N ALA A 79 19.19 49.30 3.27
CA ALA A 79 18.53 50.60 3.31
C ALA A 79 18.83 51.28 4.65
N ALA A 80 19.36 52.50 4.61
CA ALA A 80 19.76 53.25 5.81
C ALA A 80 18.58 53.56 6.76
N SER A 81 17.34 53.51 6.27
CA SER A 81 16.14 53.64 7.11
C SER A 81 15.00 52.77 6.58
N SER A 82 14.63 51.75 7.36
CA SER A 82 13.48 50.88 7.10
C SER A 82 12.17 51.67 7.08
N GLY A 83 11.99 52.64 7.98
CA GLY A 83 10.78 53.47 8.10
C GLY A 83 10.49 54.39 6.90
N LYS A 84 11.38 54.42 5.90
CA LYS A 84 11.16 55.14 4.64
C LYS A 84 10.87 54.23 3.45
N LEU A 85 10.90 52.91 3.64
CA LEU A 85 10.46 51.94 2.66
C LEU A 85 8.95 51.79 2.71
N PHE A 86 8.34 51.37 1.61
CA PHE A 86 7.00 50.78 1.68
C PHE A 86 7.04 49.43 2.44
N GLY A 87 5.87 48.97 2.90
CA GLY A 87 5.74 47.60 3.43
C GLY A 87 6.05 46.55 2.35
N LYS A 88 6.37 45.33 2.77
CA LYS A 88 6.79 44.23 1.89
C LYS A 88 5.77 43.95 0.79
N VAL A 89 4.48 43.91 1.15
CA VAL A 89 3.38 43.68 0.19
C VAL A 89 3.28 44.76 -0.90
N SER A 90 3.83 45.95 -0.66
CA SER A 90 3.89 47.06 -1.62
C SER A 90 5.27 47.21 -2.28
N GLY A 91 6.13 46.18 -2.17
CA GLY A 91 7.41 46.10 -2.86
C GLY A 91 8.54 46.92 -2.22
N GLY A 92 8.52 47.11 -0.90
CA GLY A 92 9.52 47.87 -0.13
C GLY A 92 10.97 47.59 -0.56
N ILE A 93 11.43 46.35 -0.42
CA ILE A 93 12.67 45.84 -1.02
C ILE A 93 12.31 44.68 -1.95
N ARG A 94 12.84 44.72 -3.17
CA ARG A 94 12.57 43.73 -4.20
C ARG A 94 13.84 43.27 -4.89
N ILE A 95 13.92 41.98 -5.19
CA ILE A 95 14.91 41.45 -6.12
C ILE A 95 14.43 41.75 -7.54
N PHE A 96 15.33 42.24 -8.39
CA PHE A 96 15.10 42.57 -9.79
C PHE A 96 15.92 41.64 -10.67
N MET A 97 15.27 40.98 -11.63
CA MET A 97 15.96 40.21 -12.67
C MET A 97 15.33 40.46 -14.04
N GLY A 98 16.14 40.64 -15.08
CA GLY A 98 15.67 40.94 -16.43
C GLY A 98 16.45 40.25 -17.54
N THR A 99 15.76 39.92 -18.63
CA THR A 99 16.39 39.51 -19.89
C THR A 99 16.87 40.73 -20.65
N THR A 100 16.10 41.82 -20.56
CA THR A 100 16.50 43.16 -20.98
C THR A 100 16.28 44.13 -19.83
N ALA A 101 16.73 45.38 -19.96
CA ALA A 101 16.42 46.41 -18.97
C ALA A 101 14.91 46.74 -18.90
N THR A 102 14.12 46.33 -19.90
CA THR A 102 12.68 46.59 -19.99
C THR A 102 11.82 45.33 -19.81
N ASP A 103 12.37 44.14 -19.99
CA ASP A 103 11.68 42.86 -19.79
C ASP A 103 12.23 42.20 -18.52
N TYR A 104 11.50 42.39 -17.42
CA TYR A 104 11.98 42.01 -16.10
C TYR A 104 10.84 41.58 -15.17
N ASP A 105 11.24 40.84 -14.14
CA ASP A 105 10.41 40.42 -13.04
C ASP A 105 10.99 40.92 -11.71
N GLU A 106 10.10 41.14 -10.74
CA GLU A 106 10.45 41.57 -9.39
C GLU A 106 9.77 40.70 -8.32
N TRP A 107 10.53 40.38 -7.28
CA TRP A 107 10.07 39.61 -6.12
C TRP A 107 10.22 40.44 -4.86
N TYR A 108 9.14 40.59 -4.11
CA TYR A 108 9.11 41.39 -2.89
C TYR A 108 9.68 40.57 -1.75
N VAL A 109 10.89 40.90 -1.33
CA VAL A 109 11.62 40.11 -0.34
C VAL A 109 11.50 40.70 1.06
N ASP A 110 11.36 42.02 1.15
CA ASP A 110 11.34 42.75 2.42
C ASP A 110 10.61 44.11 2.32
N GLY A 111 10.49 44.83 3.44
CA GLY A 111 9.88 46.15 3.50
C GLY A 111 9.95 46.76 4.90
N SER A 112 9.36 47.94 5.10
CA SER A 112 9.41 48.64 6.41
C SER A 112 8.92 47.83 7.61
N ASP A 113 8.04 46.86 7.37
CA ASP A 113 7.40 45.95 8.31
C ASP A 113 8.20 44.68 8.61
N THR A 114 9.10 44.26 7.71
CA THR A 114 9.89 43.03 7.86
C THR A 114 11.41 43.25 7.89
N TYR A 115 11.89 44.43 7.51
CA TYR A 115 13.30 44.78 7.42
C TYR A 115 13.74 45.56 8.65
N LEU A 116 14.60 44.95 9.47
CA LEU A 116 15.06 45.52 10.74
C LEU A 116 16.25 46.50 10.59
N GLY A 117 16.72 46.76 9.36
CA GLY A 117 17.90 47.57 9.09
C GLY A 117 19.20 46.75 8.94
N GLY A 118 20.28 47.42 8.54
CA GLY A 118 21.61 46.82 8.36
C GLY A 118 21.76 45.96 7.09
N TRP A 119 22.99 45.50 6.82
CA TRP A 119 23.24 44.61 5.68
C TRP A 119 22.48 43.30 5.81
N LYS A 120 21.82 42.90 4.72
CA LYS A 120 21.12 41.62 4.61
C LYS A 120 21.41 41.00 3.25
N CYS A 121 21.80 39.73 3.26
CA CYS A 121 21.89 38.93 2.04
C CYS A 121 20.49 38.41 1.71
N PHE A 122 19.95 38.88 0.59
CA PHE A 122 18.68 38.41 0.04
C PHE A 122 18.93 37.25 -0.92
N VAL A 123 18.07 36.24 -0.88
CA VAL A 123 18.11 35.09 -1.78
C VAL A 123 16.76 34.88 -2.43
N MET A 124 16.74 34.53 -3.72
CA MET A 124 15.53 34.26 -4.49
C MET A 124 15.73 33.10 -5.47
N ASP A 125 14.70 32.25 -5.57
CA ASP A 125 14.51 31.31 -6.66
C ASP A 125 13.62 31.92 -7.76
N ILE A 126 14.16 32.08 -8.96
CA ILE A 126 13.43 32.63 -10.12
C ILE A 126 12.22 31.78 -10.52
N ASN A 127 12.13 30.54 -10.06
CA ASN A 127 10.99 29.67 -10.33
C ASN A 127 9.75 30.00 -9.50
N THR A 128 9.91 30.80 -8.45
CA THR A 128 8.75 31.32 -7.73
C THR A 128 8.06 32.39 -8.58
N PRO A 129 6.71 32.45 -8.61
CA PRO A 129 6.00 33.53 -9.28
C PRO A 129 6.48 34.92 -8.81
N SER A 130 6.67 35.82 -9.76
CA SER A 130 7.03 37.21 -9.46
C SER A 130 5.83 37.96 -8.87
N ASN A 131 6.13 38.98 -8.06
CA ASN A 131 5.10 39.88 -7.54
C ASN A 131 4.77 41.00 -8.53
N HIS A 132 5.67 41.26 -9.48
CA HIS A 132 5.49 42.25 -10.53
C HIS A 132 6.28 41.85 -11.77
N THR A 133 5.63 41.95 -12.93
CA THR A 133 6.21 41.69 -14.25
C THR A 133 6.13 42.95 -15.09
N ASN A 134 7.23 43.31 -15.77
CA ASN A 134 7.25 44.39 -16.75
C ASN A 134 7.62 43.83 -18.13
N GLY A 135 6.98 44.36 -19.18
CA GLY A 135 7.18 43.86 -20.54
C GLY A 135 6.72 42.40 -20.67
N THR A 136 7.55 41.56 -21.29
CA THR A 136 7.27 40.12 -21.40
C THR A 136 7.65 39.31 -20.15
N GLY A 137 8.24 39.94 -19.14
CA GLY A 137 8.87 39.26 -18.02
C GLY A 137 10.21 38.63 -18.37
N VAL A 138 10.86 38.05 -17.36
CA VAL A 138 12.18 37.46 -17.50
C VAL A 138 12.10 36.10 -18.22
N THR A 139 12.93 35.94 -19.25
CA THR A 139 13.22 34.62 -19.83
C THR A 139 14.29 33.95 -18.98
N LYS A 140 13.89 32.94 -18.20
CA LYS A 140 14.74 32.27 -17.20
C LYS A 140 16.00 31.62 -17.77
N THR A 141 16.00 31.27 -19.05
CA THR A 141 17.16 30.68 -19.74
C THR A 141 18.19 31.71 -20.23
N SER A 142 17.91 33.01 -20.09
CA SER A 142 18.75 34.09 -20.62
C SER A 142 18.71 35.36 -19.75
N VAL A 143 18.81 35.21 -18.44
CA VAL A 143 18.80 36.34 -17.49
C VAL A 143 20.10 37.14 -17.59
N GLN A 144 20.01 38.44 -17.87
CA GLN A 144 21.19 39.29 -18.10
C GLN A 144 21.36 40.37 -17.02
N TYR A 145 20.26 40.88 -16.47
CA TYR A 145 20.25 41.98 -15.51
C TYR A 145 19.86 41.46 -14.12
N PHE A 146 20.63 41.83 -13.10
CA PHE A 146 20.47 41.35 -11.73
C PHE A 146 20.59 42.50 -10.73
N GLY A 147 19.71 42.63 -9.75
CA GLY A 147 19.83 43.72 -8.80
C GLY A 147 18.77 43.78 -7.70
N LEU A 148 18.75 44.93 -7.04
CA LEU A 148 17.74 45.29 -6.03
C LEU A 148 16.97 46.54 -6.43
N GLY A 149 15.68 46.53 -6.14
CA GLY A 149 14.82 47.70 -6.14
C GLY A 149 14.39 48.06 -4.72
N PHE A 150 14.29 49.35 -4.45
CA PHE A 150 13.80 49.89 -3.19
C PHE A 150 12.61 50.82 -3.48
N ASN A 151 11.40 50.43 -3.06
CA ASN A 151 10.22 51.29 -3.11
C ASN A 151 10.17 52.17 -1.86
N CYS A 152 10.29 53.47 -2.05
CA CYS A 152 10.45 54.40 -0.95
C CYS A 152 9.27 55.36 -0.85
N LEU A 153 8.75 55.52 0.37
CA LEU A 153 7.64 56.43 0.73
C LEU A 153 8.01 57.90 0.52
N SER A 154 9.26 58.27 0.83
CA SER A 154 9.76 59.63 0.73
C SER A 154 11.27 59.64 0.48
N GLY A 155 11.79 60.63 -0.24
CA GLY A 155 13.24 60.86 -0.34
C GLY A 155 13.88 61.33 0.98
N PHE A 156 15.20 61.22 1.07
CA PHE A 156 15.99 61.81 2.17
C PHE A 156 16.37 63.26 1.89
N THR A 157 16.36 64.10 2.93
CA THR A 157 16.91 65.46 2.90
C THR A 157 18.44 65.42 2.90
N GLY A 158 19.09 66.24 2.08
CA GLY A 158 20.56 66.25 1.90
C GLY A 158 21.03 65.36 0.75
N ASN A 159 22.36 65.17 0.62
CA ASN A 159 22.98 64.43 -0.50
C ASN A 159 23.55 63.06 -0.09
N ASN A 160 23.23 62.58 1.11
CA ASN A 160 23.72 61.31 1.60
C ASN A 160 23.13 60.15 0.79
N LYS A 161 23.98 59.15 0.52
CA LYS A 161 23.58 57.87 -0.05
C LYS A 161 22.91 57.05 1.05
N THR A 162 21.84 56.35 0.69
CA THR A 162 20.98 55.70 1.69
C THR A 162 20.47 54.34 1.27
N LEU A 163 20.67 53.95 0.02
CA LEU A 163 20.36 52.62 -0.50
C LEU A 163 21.66 52.06 -1.07
N PHE A 164 22.02 50.87 -0.62
CA PHE A 164 23.31 50.26 -0.90
C PHE A 164 23.08 48.84 -1.42
N VAL A 165 23.91 48.47 -2.38
CA VAL A 165 24.03 47.12 -2.91
C VAL A 165 25.51 46.76 -2.89
N ASP A 166 25.75 45.54 -2.48
CA ASP A 166 27.07 44.94 -2.53
C ASP A 166 26.93 43.55 -3.19
N ALA A 167 27.94 42.70 -3.06
CA ALA A 167 28.19 41.52 -3.82
C ALA A 167 26.95 40.71 -4.22
N ALA A 168 26.92 40.35 -5.50
CA ALA A 168 25.82 39.68 -6.18
C ALA A 168 26.32 38.38 -6.81
N ARG A 169 25.59 37.27 -6.60
CA ARG A 169 26.01 35.93 -6.99
C ARG A 169 24.86 35.06 -7.45
N VAL A 170 25.17 34.05 -8.27
CA VAL A 170 24.25 32.99 -8.67
C VAL A 170 24.84 31.64 -8.30
N GLY A 171 24.14 30.87 -7.47
CA GLY A 171 24.60 29.57 -6.99
C GLY A 171 23.57 28.87 -6.11
N SER A 172 23.98 27.84 -5.36
CA SER A 172 23.13 27.09 -4.43
C SER A 172 23.61 27.17 -2.98
N GLY A 173 24.91 27.36 -2.72
CA GLY A 173 25.40 27.36 -1.34
C GLY A 173 26.91 27.30 -1.21
N LEU A 174 27.38 26.51 -0.24
CA LEU A 174 28.79 26.39 0.12
C LEU A 174 29.30 24.96 -0.05
N MET A 175 30.50 24.84 -0.63
CA MET A 175 31.34 23.65 -0.51
C MET A 175 32.36 23.86 0.60
N ILE A 176 32.47 22.87 1.48
CA ILE A 176 33.27 22.88 2.70
C ILE A 176 34.30 21.77 2.60
N THR A 177 35.58 22.14 2.55
CA THR A 177 36.71 21.20 2.45
C THR A 177 37.76 21.48 3.53
N GLY A 178 38.76 20.61 3.66
CA GLY A 178 39.82 20.75 4.65
C GLY A 178 39.56 20.00 5.96
N GLY A 179 40.20 20.47 7.03
CA GLY A 179 40.28 19.74 8.30
C GLY A 179 41.29 18.58 8.28
N SER A 180 41.60 18.08 9.47
CA SER A 180 42.40 16.86 9.68
C SER A 180 41.85 16.06 10.85
N SER A 181 42.26 14.80 11.01
CA SER A 181 41.81 13.95 12.13
C SER A 181 42.09 14.54 13.52
N SER A 182 43.13 15.37 13.67
CA SER A 182 43.47 16.08 14.92
C SER A 182 42.86 17.49 15.04
N ASP A 183 42.24 17.99 13.97
CA ASP A 183 41.77 19.38 13.86
C ASP A 183 40.64 19.40 12.82
N THR A 184 39.49 18.89 13.24
CA THR A 184 38.31 18.69 12.41
C THR A 184 37.57 20.02 12.21
N GLY A 185 37.06 20.24 11.01
CA GLY A 185 36.25 21.41 10.69
C GLY A 185 34.95 21.49 11.49
N LYS A 186 34.49 22.72 11.75
CA LYS A 186 33.28 23.04 12.56
C LYS A 186 32.40 24.09 11.88
N PHE A 187 31.12 24.15 12.23
CA PHE A 187 30.21 25.22 11.78
C PHE A 187 30.69 26.62 12.16
N SER A 188 31.38 26.76 13.29
CA SER A 188 31.99 28.04 13.69
C SER A 188 33.04 28.53 12.71
N GLU A 189 33.78 27.62 12.09
CA GLU A 189 34.84 27.94 11.11
C GLU A 189 34.24 28.24 9.75
N ILE A 190 33.20 27.49 9.34
CA ILE A 190 32.42 27.80 8.14
C ILE A 190 31.82 29.20 8.24
N TYR A 191 31.24 29.55 9.40
CA TYR A 191 30.73 30.89 9.67
C TYR A 191 31.82 31.97 9.64
N ALA A 192 32.97 31.72 10.27
CA ALA A 192 34.08 32.69 10.28
C ALA A 192 34.63 32.95 8.87
N ASP A 193 34.71 31.92 8.04
CA ASP A 193 35.15 32.03 6.66
C ASP A 193 34.10 32.74 5.78
N ASP A 194 32.82 32.35 5.87
CA ASP A 194 31.72 32.99 5.14
C ASP A 194 31.53 34.47 5.53
N THR A 195 31.90 34.86 6.76
CA THR A 195 31.84 36.27 7.22
C THR A 195 33.15 37.03 7.10
N SER A 196 34.18 36.43 6.50
CA SER A 196 35.42 37.14 6.18
C SER A 196 35.16 38.20 5.12
N SER A 197 35.86 39.33 5.18
CA SER A 197 35.69 40.45 4.23
C SER A 197 35.95 40.06 2.76
N SER A 198 36.67 38.97 2.53
CA SER A 198 36.92 38.43 1.18
C SER A 198 35.76 37.62 0.63
N ASN A 199 34.99 36.95 1.50
CA ASN A 199 34.00 35.96 1.08
C ASN A 199 32.58 36.49 1.18
N GLN A 200 32.10 36.88 2.36
CA GLN A 200 30.73 37.38 2.61
C GLN A 200 29.69 36.74 1.68
N TYR A 201 29.64 35.41 1.56
CA TYR A 201 28.66 34.79 0.65
C TYR A 201 27.26 34.94 1.23
N GLY A 202 27.17 35.01 2.55
CA GLY A 202 25.91 35.22 3.27
C GLY A 202 25.06 33.96 3.28
N ILE A 203 25.66 32.78 3.21
CA ILE A 203 24.95 31.50 3.28
C ILE A 203 24.71 31.09 4.72
N ILE A 204 25.67 31.37 5.61
CA ILE A 204 25.60 31.08 7.04
C ILE A 204 25.80 32.36 7.85
N ARG A 205 24.90 32.59 8.82
CA ARG A 205 25.03 33.67 9.81
C ARG A 205 24.81 33.13 11.21
N ARG A 206 25.13 33.91 12.24
CA ARG A 206 24.89 33.54 13.64
C ARG A 206 23.80 34.41 14.25
N ASP A 207 22.86 33.77 14.95
CA ASP A 207 21.73 34.44 15.61
C ASP A 207 21.32 33.67 16.87
N ALA A 208 21.21 34.36 18.00
CA ALA A 208 20.88 33.77 19.31
C ALA A 208 21.64 32.46 19.65
N GLY A 209 22.90 32.33 19.20
CA GLY A 209 23.73 31.13 19.41
C GLY A 209 23.56 30.01 18.38
N ALA A 210 22.58 30.09 17.49
CA ALA A 210 22.36 29.18 16.37
C ALA A 210 23.03 29.66 15.08
N TYR A 211 23.35 28.72 14.19
CA TYR A 211 23.78 28.97 12.82
C TYR A 211 22.55 28.98 11.93
N ILE A 212 22.25 30.15 11.35
CA ILE A 212 21.14 30.31 10.42
C ILE A 212 21.67 30.15 9.00
N VAL A 213 21.14 29.18 8.27
CA VAL A 213 21.60 28.79 6.94
C VAL A 213 20.51 29.13 5.91
N GLN A 214 20.90 29.66 4.75
CA GLN A 214 19.96 30.01 3.68
C GLN A 214 20.32 29.44 2.30
N GLY A 215 21.20 28.43 2.26
CA GLY A 215 21.62 27.72 1.06
C GLY A 215 22.07 26.29 1.37
N GLU A 216 22.58 25.58 0.36
CA GLU A 216 23.11 24.22 0.47
C GLU A 216 24.48 24.18 1.19
N LEU A 217 24.75 23.14 1.98
CA LEU A 217 26.06 22.89 2.59
C LEU A 217 26.59 21.53 2.12
N VAL A 218 27.62 21.53 1.28
CA VAL A 218 28.28 20.34 0.74
C VAL A 218 29.60 20.12 1.47
N PHE A 219 29.75 18.97 2.13
CA PHE A 219 30.97 18.64 2.87
C PHE A 219 31.82 17.67 2.07
N GLY A 220 33.02 18.11 1.69
CA GLY A 220 33.89 17.41 0.75
C GLY A 220 33.73 17.89 -0.69
N ASP A 221 34.49 17.28 -1.59
CA ASP A 221 34.48 17.56 -3.03
C ASP A 221 34.43 16.23 -3.80
N THR A 222 33.63 16.17 -4.87
CA THR A 222 33.55 15.01 -5.78
C THR A 222 34.48 15.13 -6.98
N ALA A 223 35.01 16.32 -7.26
CA ALA A 223 35.89 16.62 -8.39
C ALA A 223 37.38 16.53 -8.00
N ALA A 224 37.75 16.94 -6.79
CA ALA A 224 39.12 16.84 -6.29
C ALA A 224 39.32 15.66 -5.31
N ALA A 225 40.44 14.96 -5.42
CA ALA A 225 40.82 13.86 -4.54
C ALA A 225 41.28 14.33 -3.14
N THR A 226 40.57 15.26 -2.52
CA THR A 226 40.88 15.82 -1.21
C THR A 226 40.17 15.03 -0.11
N SER A 227 40.92 14.66 0.93
CA SER A 227 40.31 14.20 2.18
C SER A 227 39.71 15.39 2.92
N TYR A 228 38.63 15.16 3.67
CA TYR A 228 38.09 16.16 4.59
C TYR A 228 37.69 15.51 5.91
N TYR A 229 37.74 16.31 6.96
CA TYR A 229 37.36 15.91 8.31
C TYR A 229 36.46 17.00 8.91
N PHE A 230 35.17 16.71 9.01
CA PHE A 230 34.20 17.56 9.67
C PHE A 230 33.67 16.88 10.94
N SER A 231 33.72 17.57 12.06
CA SER A 231 33.14 17.13 13.33
C SER A 231 32.73 18.32 14.16
N ASP A 232 31.44 18.45 14.42
CA ASP A 232 30.91 19.48 15.31
C ASP A 232 30.00 18.87 16.37
N ASN A 233 29.92 19.52 17.53
CA ASN A 233 29.11 19.10 18.67
C ASN A 233 28.50 20.32 19.36
N ASN A 234 27.37 20.12 20.04
CA ASN A 234 26.65 21.19 20.74
C ASN A 234 26.31 22.40 19.83
N ALA A 235 26.01 22.13 18.56
CA ALA A 235 25.64 23.14 17.57
C ALA A 235 24.14 23.09 17.26
N THR A 236 23.55 24.25 16.99
CA THR A 236 22.18 24.34 16.46
C THR A 236 22.24 24.99 15.09
N VAL A 237 21.76 24.30 14.07
CA VAL A 237 21.69 24.74 12.68
C VAL A 237 20.23 24.87 12.28
N ILE A 238 19.84 26.03 11.77
CA ILE A 238 18.46 26.33 11.36
C ILE A 238 18.48 26.81 9.92
N PHE A 239 17.81 26.10 9.03
CA PHE A 239 17.51 26.61 7.71
C PHE A 239 16.42 27.69 7.81
N ASP A 240 16.77 28.93 7.45
CA ASP A 240 15.85 30.07 7.46
C ASP A 240 14.73 29.85 6.45
N ASP A 241 13.53 30.37 6.68
CA ASP A 241 12.44 30.25 5.69
C ASP A 241 12.53 31.39 4.68
N LYS A 242 13.31 31.19 3.61
CA LYS A 242 13.38 32.12 2.47
C LYS A 242 12.47 31.69 1.34
N GLN A 243 12.16 32.61 0.42
CA GLN A 243 11.36 32.31 -0.77
C GLN A 243 12.23 31.65 -1.85
N VAL A 244 12.61 30.40 -1.59
CA VAL A 244 13.52 29.60 -2.42
C VAL A 244 12.91 28.24 -2.75
N SER A 245 13.55 27.50 -3.64
CA SER A 245 13.18 26.11 -3.93
C SER A 245 13.26 25.24 -2.66
N SER A 246 12.33 24.30 -2.53
CA SER A 246 12.38 23.32 -1.43
C SER A 246 13.58 22.37 -1.51
N THR A 247 14.25 22.30 -2.66
CA THR A 247 15.45 21.46 -2.85
C THR A 247 16.77 22.17 -2.51
N LEU A 248 16.74 23.49 -2.26
CA LEU A 248 17.93 24.26 -1.88
C LEU A 248 18.49 23.87 -0.51
N TYR A 249 17.61 23.68 0.47
CA TYR A 249 18.03 23.41 1.85
C TYR A 249 18.52 21.97 1.97
N LYS A 250 19.85 21.81 1.98
CA LYS A 250 20.48 20.50 2.00
C LYS A 250 21.80 20.53 2.76
N ILE A 251 22.06 19.43 3.47
CA ILE A 251 23.38 19.06 3.98
C ILE A 251 23.83 17.80 3.23
N LYS A 252 24.98 17.86 2.57
CA LYS A 252 25.42 16.81 1.66
C LYS A 252 26.88 16.43 1.89
N PRO A 253 27.19 15.46 2.76
CA PRO A 253 28.52 14.87 2.81
C PRO A 253 28.79 14.06 1.54
N VAL A 254 29.84 14.42 0.81
CA VAL A 254 30.29 13.77 -0.41
C VAL A 254 31.75 13.39 -0.31
N ALA A 255 32.24 12.49 -1.16
CA ALA A 255 33.66 12.23 -1.28
C ALA A 255 34.04 11.87 -2.72
N HIS A 256 35.28 12.19 -3.07
CA HIS A 256 35.90 11.74 -4.31
C HIS A 256 36.26 10.25 -4.23
N ALA A 257 36.18 9.53 -5.36
CA ALA A 257 36.44 8.08 -5.40
C ALA A 257 37.84 7.69 -4.91
N SER A 258 38.84 8.51 -5.23
CA SER A 258 40.24 8.34 -4.80
C SER A 258 40.56 8.94 -3.43
N ALA A 259 39.61 9.53 -2.70
CA ALA A 259 39.88 10.05 -1.36
C ALA A 259 40.18 8.89 -0.40
N THR A 260 41.32 8.95 0.29
CA THR A 260 41.73 7.91 1.26
C THR A 260 40.88 7.98 2.52
N THR A 261 40.43 9.16 2.91
CA THR A 261 39.59 9.39 4.09
C THR A 261 38.58 10.51 3.85
N SER A 262 37.34 10.31 4.28
CA SER A 262 36.31 11.33 4.40
C SER A 262 35.51 11.08 5.66
N GLN A 263 35.40 12.08 6.52
CA GLN A 263 34.67 11.97 7.79
C GLN A 263 33.68 13.11 7.93
N PHE A 264 32.42 12.75 8.18
CA PHE A 264 31.38 13.66 8.59
C PHE A 264 30.80 13.19 9.92
N GLN A 265 30.95 14.02 10.96
CA GLN A 265 30.50 13.73 12.32
C GLN A 265 29.64 14.84 12.90
N LEU A 266 28.54 14.46 13.56
CA LEU A 266 27.69 15.32 14.35
C LEU A 266 27.55 14.74 15.76
N GLY A 267 27.92 15.53 16.77
CA GLY A 267 27.91 15.15 18.19
C GLY A 267 29.08 14.27 18.62
N ASP A 268 29.07 13.89 19.90
CA ASP A 268 30.12 13.10 20.54
C ASP A 268 29.59 11.75 21.00
N LYS A 269 30.40 10.70 20.89
CA LYS A 269 30.11 9.37 21.45
C LYS A 269 30.86 9.19 22.77
N VAL A 270 30.14 8.81 23.84
CA VAL A 270 30.72 8.41 25.12
C VAL A 270 30.47 6.93 25.36
N GLY A 271 31.47 6.21 25.85
CA GLY A 271 31.38 4.76 26.09
C GLY A 271 31.79 3.92 24.88
N THR A 272 31.81 2.60 25.08
CA THR A 272 32.16 1.62 24.04
C THR A 272 31.08 0.57 23.92
N GLY A 273 31.03 -0.09 22.75
CA GLY A 273 30.08 -1.16 22.50
C GLY A 273 28.63 -0.74 22.75
N THR A 274 27.93 -1.52 23.57
CA THR A 274 26.50 -1.39 23.84
C THR A 274 26.16 -0.23 24.77
N SER A 275 27.13 0.24 25.54
CA SER A 275 26.97 1.33 26.52
C SER A 275 27.27 2.70 25.92
N SER A 276 27.42 2.78 24.59
CA SER A 276 27.70 4.04 23.93
C SER A 276 26.47 4.95 23.94
N ILE A 277 26.64 6.19 24.35
CA ILE A 277 25.60 7.22 24.39
C ILE A 277 26.05 8.39 23.51
N GLY A 278 25.13 8.93 22.73
CA GLY A 278 25.29 10.18 22.02
C GLY A 278 25.21 11.35 23.00
N THR A 279 26.23 12.19 23.01
CA THR A 279 26.35 13.36 23.90
C THR A 279 26.65 14.60 23.07
N LYS A 280 26.41 15.78 23.65
CA LYS A 280 26.60 17.09 22.97
C LYS A 280 25.91 17.14 21.61
N ALA A 281 24.62 16.85 21.63
CA ALA A 281 23.74 16.81 20.47
C ALA A 281 23.94 18.00 19.52
N VAL A 282 24.01 17.71 18.21
CA VAL A 282 23.78 18.72 17.17
C VAL A 282 22.30 18.69 16.80
N THR A 283 21.67 19.87 16.73
CA THR A 283 20.30 20.01 16.25
C THR A 283 20.30 20.66 14.89
N ILE A 284 19.65 20.04 13.91
CA ILE A 284 19.46 20.57 12.56
C ILE A 284 17.97 20.68 12.31
N SER A 285 17.49 21.88 12.07
CA SER A 285 16.06 22.16 11.92
C SER A 285 15.78 23.01 10.68
N ALA A 286 14.60 22.85 10.11
CA ALA A 286 14.00 23.90 9.29
C ALA A 286 13.21 24.89 10.18
N ALA A 287 13.25 26.17 9.84
CA ALA A 287 12.35 27.16 10.41
C ALA A 287 10.89 26.80 10.08
N SER A 288 9.96 27.22 10.95
CA SER A 288 8.54 27.15 10.66
C SER A 288 7.81 28.37 11.11
N ILE A 289 6.64 28.54 10.53
CA ILE A 289 5.61 29.42 11.04
C ILE A 289 4.37 28.61 11.42
N SER A 290 3.70 29.00 12.49
CA SER A 290 2.48 28.35 12.96
C SER A 290 1.38 29.40 13.07
N THR A 291 0.20 29.09 12.54
CA THR A 291 -0.99 29.92 12.64
C THR A 291 -2.16 29.07 13.09
N THR A 292 -2.96 29.58 14.04
CA THR A 292 -4.15 28.91 14.54
C THR A 292 -5.36 29.76 14.19
N GLY A 293 -6.39 29.13 13.64
CA GLY A 293 -7.55 29.84 13.14
C GLY A 293 -8.70 28.92 12.80
N SER A 294 -9.82 29.51 12.39
CA SER A 294 -10.98 28.78 11.87
C SER A 294 -10.81 28.56 10.37
N PHE A 295 -10.60 27.31 9.96
CA PHE A 295 -10.28 26.93 8.60
C PHE A 295 -11.35 26.02 7.98
N THR A 296 -11.63 26.22 6.70
CA THR A 296 -12.47 25.35 5.87
C THR A 296 -11.59 24.61 4.88
N TYR A 297 -11.73 23.29 4.83
CA TYR A 297 -10.99 22.35 3.98
C TYR A 297 -11.89 21.91 2.84
N SER A 298 -11.41 22.02 1.61
CA SER A 298 -12.14 21.58 0.41
C SER A 298 -11.37 20.51 -0.35
N ALA A 299 -11.92 19.29 -0.37
CA ALA A 299 -11.40 18.15 -1.11
C ALA A 299 -11.43 18.37 -2.62
N SER A 300 -12.52 18.95 -3.13
CA SER A 300 -12.73 19.21 -4.56
C SER A 300 -11.87 20.36 -5.07
N ALA A 301 -11.81 21.48 -4.33
CA ALA A 301 -11.01 22.63 -4.71
C ALA A 301 -9.53 22.49 -4.34
N LYS A 302 -9.18 21.53 -3.48
CA LYS A 302 -7.84 21.36 -2.90
C LYS A 302 -7.41 22.65 -2.19
N THR A 303 -8.28 23.21 -1.36
CA THR A 303 -8.01 24.47 -0.66
C THR A 303 -8.21 24.38 0.84
N ILE A 304 -7.45 25.22 1.55
CA ILE A 304 -7.69 25.57 2.95
C ILE A 304 -7.97 27.07 2.99
N THR A 305 -9.16 27.43 3.44
CA THR A 305 -9.64 28.82 3.44
C THR A 305 -9.88 29.29 4.87
N ARG A 306 -9.59 30.56 5.14
CA ARG A 306 -9.95 31.24 6.40
C ARG A 306 -10.85 32.43 6.16
N SER A 307 -11.73 32.75 7.11
CA SER A 307 -12.67 33.88 6.99
C SER A 307 -12.03 35.24 7.24
N THR A 308 -10.91 35.30 7.97
CA THR A 308 -10.23 36.55 8.37
C THR A 308 -8.71 36.37 8.44
N GLY A 309 -7.97 37.47 8.24
CA GLY A 309 -6.50 37.51 8.25
C GLY A 309 -5.86 37.17 6.89
N SER A 310 -4.56 37.43 6.71
CA SER A 310 -3.79 37.03 5.52
C SER A 310 -2.70 35.95 5.77
N PHE A 311 -2.75 34.79 5.10
CA PHE A 311 -1.71 33.75 5.18
C PHE A 311 -0.33 34.30 4.77
N ILE A 312 -0.33 35.30 3.88
CA ILE A 312 0.88 36.02 3.46
C ILE A 312 1.44 36.84 4.63
N THR A 313 0.58 37.56 5.37
CA THR A 313 0.97 38.30 6.58
C THR A 313 1.43 37.38 7.69
N ASP A 314 0.82 36.20 7.81
CA ASP A 314 1.28 35.13 8.69
C ASP A 314 2.60 34.51 8.22
N GLY A 315 3.22 35.01 7.15
CA GLY A 315 4.54 34.57 6.68
C GLY A 315 4.56 33.21 5.99
N ILE A 316 3.41 32.59 5.73
CA ILE A 316 3.31 31.37 4.90
C ILE A 316 3.64 31.75 3.46
N LYS A 317 4.41 30.90 2.78
CA LYS A 317 4.91 31.15 1.42
C LYS A 317 4.58 29.98 0.52
N ALA A 318 4.42 30.26 -0.78
CA ALA A 318 4.36 29.24 -1.82
C ALA A 318 5.56 28.28 -1.71
N GLY A 319 5.35 26.99 -1.97
CA GLY A 319 6.40 25.96 -1.87
C GLY A 319 6.75 25.46 -0.46
N THR A 320 6.03 25.89 0.59
CA THR A 320 6.18 25.33 1.95
C THR A 320 5.26 24.14 2.16
N SER A 321 5.71 23.12 2.90
CA SER A 321 4.82 22.06 3.37
C SER A 321 4.05 22.52 4.61
N ILE A 322 2.80 22.08 4.76
CA ILE A 322 1.97 22.40 5.94
C ILE A 322 1.62 21.14 6.74
N ARG A 323 1.66 21.27 8.07
CA ARG A 323 1.06 20.31 9.01
C ARG A 323 -0.24 20.90 9.54
N VAL A 324 -1.31 20.13 9.47
CA VAL A 324 -2.62 20.44 10.03
C VAL A 324 -2.78 19.63 11.32
N ALA A 325 -3.26 20.27 12.38
CA ALA A 325 -3.59 19.62 13.64
C ALA A 325 -4.85 20.24 14.27
N GLY A 326 -5.68 19.45 14.95
CA GLY A 326 -6.90 19.91 15.61
C GLY A 326 -8.18 19.78 14.77
N THR A 327 -8.17 18.95 13.74
CA THR A 327 -9.31 18.61 12.87
C THR A 327 -9.71 17.14 13.06
N SER A 328 -10.91 16.78 12.60
CA SER A 328 -11.39 15.39 12.66
C SER A 328 -10.91 14.55 11.49
N ASN A 329 -10.79 15.13 10.30
CA ASN A 329 -10.54 14.38 9.06
C ASN A 329 -9.27 14.82 8.32
N ASN A 330 -8.65 15.94 8.73
CA ASN A 330 -7.53 16.53 8.02
C ASN A 330 -6.26 16.65 8.89
N ASP A 331 -6.18 15.93 10.02
CA ASP A 331 -4.98 15.95 10.86
C ASP A 331 -3.85 15.17 10.19
N GLY A 332 -2.73 15.84 9.95
CA GLY A 332 -1.64 15.22 9.20
C GLY A 332 -0.62 16.22 8.69
N VAL A 333 0.41 15.67 8.04
CA VAL A 333 1.39 16.44 7.28
C VAL A 333 1.09 16.28 5.81
N TYR A 334 0.89 17.41 5.14
CA TYR A 334 0.70 17.47 3.71
C TYR A 334 1.97 18.00 3.05
N THR A 335 2.49 17.27 2.06
CA THR A 335 3.71 17.66 1.33
C THR A 335 3.30 18.59 0.21
N MET A 336 3.05 19.82 0.59
CA MET A 336 2.36 20.78 -0.26
C MET A 336 3.39 21.61 -0.98
N THR A 337 3.36 21.61 -2.31
CA THR A 337 3.91 22.72 -3.07
C THR A 337 2.74 23.67 -3.24
N ILE A 338 2.55 24.61 -2.31
CA ILE A 338 1.47 25.60 -2.44
C ILE A 338 1.60 26.27 -3.81
N THR A 339 0.68 25.96 -4.73
CA THR A 339 0.70 26.40 -6.14
C THR A 339 0.06 27.78 -6.31
N GLY A 340 -0.70 28.23 -5.30
CA GLY A 340 -1.28 29.56 -5.21
C GLY A 340 -1.51 29.96 -3.75
N LEU A 341 -1.08 31.17 -3.41
CA LEU A 341 -1.25 31.76 -2.10
C LEU A 341 -2.03 33.07 -2.27
N ALA A 342 -3.21 33.12 -1.67
CA ALA A 342 -3.98 34.36 -1.49
C ALA A 342 -4.02 34.70 0.01
N ASP A 343 -4.47 35.91 0.35
CA ASP A 343 -4.63 36.30 1.75
C ASP A 343 -5.44 35.28 2.55
N THR A 344 -6.56 34.81 2.01
CA THR A 344 -7.48 33.95 2.75
C THR A 344 -7.51 32.51 2.28
N THR A 345 -6.76 32.14 1.25
CA THR A 345 -6.84 30.80 0.63
C THR A 345 -5.45 30.23 0.35
N LEU A 346 -5.20 29.02 0.85
CA LEU A 346 -4.09 28.15 0.45
C LEU A 346 -4.59 27.15 -0.58
N THR A 347 -3.90 27.00 -1.71
CA THR A 347 -4.16 25.93 -2.68
C THR A 347 -3.09 24.86 -2.60
N LEU A 348 -3.54 23.62 -2.56
CA LEU A 348 -2.76 22.41 -2.32
C LEU A 348 -2.31 21.74 -3.64
N SER A 349 -1.29 20.89 -3.60
CA SER A 349 -0.86 20.12 -4.78
C SER A 349 -1.95 19.11 -5.19
N SER A 350 -2.01 18.76 -6.47
CA SER A 350 -3.00 17.80 -6.99
C SER A 350 -2.88 16.39 -6.39
N GLY A 351 -1.70 16.00 -5.91
CA GLY A 351 -1.45 14.71 -5.26
C GLY A 351 -1.95 14.62 -3.81
N ASP A 352 -2.30 15.73 -3.17
CA ASP A 352 -2.77 15.73 -1.79
C ASP A 352 -4.29 15.51 -1.72
N THR A 353 -4.71 14.76 -0.70
CA THR A 353 -6.11 14.43 -0.42
C THR A 353 -6.58 15.14 0.84
N LEU A 354 -7.47 16.12 0.69
CA LEU A 354 -8.27 16.64 1.80
C LEU A 354 -9.60 15.90 1.88
N VAL A 355 -10.21 15.96 3.05
CA VAL A 355 -11.63 15.65 3.26
C VAL A 355 -12.34 16.97 3.51
N ASP A 356 -13.52 17.15 2.92
CA ASP A 356 -14.33 18.35 3.17
C ASP A 356 -14.60 18.48 4.68
N GLU A 357 -14.18 19.59 5.28
CA GLU A 357 -14.32 19.83 6.71
C GLU A 357 -14.36 21.34 6.99
N GLY A 358 -15.08 21.71 8.05
CA GLY A 358 -15.01 23.05 8.62
C GLY A 358 -16.12 24.01 8.18
N PRO A 359 -16.10 25.26 8.69
CA PRO A 359 -15.01 25.86 9.46
C PRO A 359 -14.72 25.15 10.78
N VAL A 360 -13.45 24.82 11.06
CA VAL A 360 -12.98 24.18 12.30
C VAL A 360 -11.75 24.91 12.82
N THR A 361 -11.64 25.05 14.14
CA THR A 361 -10.43 25.63 14.75
C THR A 361 -9.30 24.61 14.70
N SER A 362 -8.25 24.92 13.94
CA SER A 362 -7.09 24.05 13.83
C SER A 362 -5.81 24.89 13.74
N THR A 363 -4.66 24.23 13.84
CA THR A 363 -3.34 24.84 13.73
C THR A 363 -2.67 24.37 12.45
N LEU A 364 -2.23 25.33 11.63
CA LEU A 364 -1.39 25.09 10.45
C LEU A 364 0.04 25.44 10.80
N THR A 365 0.96 24.50 10.60
CA THR A 365 2.40 24.73 10.77
C THR A 365 3.11 24.55 9.44
N ALA A 366 3.56 25.65 8.85
CA ALA A 366 4.24 25.67 7.57
C ALA A 366 5.76 25.65 7.74
N SER A 367 6.47 24.86 6.93
CA SER A 367 7.93 24.79 6.95
C SER A 367 8.49 24.42 5.56
N ARG A 368 9.56 25.10 5.15
CA ARG A 368 10.44 24.64 4.06
C ARG A 368 11.43 23.65 4.64
N ARG A 369 11.11 22.36 4.49
CA ARG A 369 11.92 21.27 5.02
C ARG A 369 13.28 21.19 4.32
N PHE A 370 14.30 20.78 5.07
CA PHE A 370 15.65 20.55 4.53
C PHE A 370 15.88 19.07 4.23
N SER A 371 16.88 18.74 3.42
CA SER A 371 17.32 17.36 3.20
C SER A 371 18.71 17.11 3.78
N PHE A 372 18.95 15.88 4.26
CA PHE A 372 20.28 15.39 4.58
C PHE A 372 20.60 14.27 3.61
N ASP A 373 21.65 14.41 2.80
CA ASP A 373 21.98 13.47 1.73
C ASP A 373 23.41 12.95 1.86
N ALA A 374 23.54 11.80 2.53
CA ALA A 374 24.76 11.02 2.65
C ALA A 374 24.77 9.81 1.69
N SER A 375 24.17 9.94 0.51
CA SER A 375 24.10 8.83 -0.46
C SER A 375 25.37 8.57 -1.25
N ASN A 376 26.39 9.44 -1.16
CA ASN A 376 27.62 9.30 -1.92
C ASN A 376 28.38 8.01 -1.55
N ALA A 377 28.51 7.07 -2.50
CA ALA A 377 29.12 5.76 -2.28
C ALA A 377 30.61 5.80 -1.88
N ASN A 378 31.29 6.93 -2.07
CA ASN A 378 32.70 7.09 -1.73
C ASN A 378 32.92 7.62 -0.30
N LEU A 379 31.86 8.00 0.42
CA LEU A 379 31.97 8.45 1.81
C LEU A 379 32.62 7.35 2.66
N LYS A 380 33.57 7.69 3.54
CA LYS A 380 34.31 6.68 4.35
C LYS A 380 33.81 6.58 5.78
N ASN A 381 33.46 7.69 6.41
CA ASN A 381 32.98 7.71 7.80
C ASN A 381 31.80 8.68 7.94
N LEU A 382 30.68 8.17 8.44
CA LEU A 382 29.50 8.95 8.81
C LEU A 382 29.13 8.65 10.26
N TYR A 383 29.16 9.68 11.10
CA TYR A 383 28.93 9.55 12.53
C TYR A 383 27.83 10.52 12.99
N LEU A 384 26.73 9.99 13.51
CA LEU A 384 25.61 10.77 14.03
C LEU A 384 25.37 10.38 15.49
N TYR A 385 25.79 11.22 16.43
CA TYR A 385 25.74 10.95 17.86
C TYR A 385 24.88 11.99 18.58
N GLY A 386 23.80 11.56 19.22
CA GLY A 386 22.86 12.45 19.90
C GLY A 386 22.18 13.46 18.97
N THR A 387 22.27 13.29 17.65
CA THR A 387 21.89 14.33 16.68
C THR A 387 20.36 14.40 16.56
N THR A 388 19.80 15.60 16.43
CA THR A 388 18.37 15.79 16.18
C THR A 388 18.17 16.41 14.81
N PHE A 389 17.45 15.71 13.93
CA PHE A 389 16.93 16.26 12.68
C PHE A 389 15.45 16.61 12.90
N ASN A 390 15.10 17.87 12.72
CA ASN A 390 13.74 18.35 12.92
C ASN A 390 13.18 18.98 11.64
N ARG A 391 12.10 18.41 11.11
CA ARG A 391 11.46 18.84 9.86
C ARG A 391 12.36 18.71 8.64
N ALA A 392 13.00 17.54 8.51
CA ALA A 392 13.64 17.17 7.27
C ALA A 392 12.61 16.63 6.25
N SER A 393 12.81 16.89 4.97
CA SER A 393 12.07 16.26 3.88
C SER A 393 12.56 14.83 3.74
N THR A 394 13.85 14.67 3.46
CA THR A 394 14.48 13.36 3.31
C THR A 394 15.79 13.33 4.10
N ILE A 395 15.99 12.27 4.87
CA ILE A 395 17.30 11.90 5.42
C ILE A 395 17.76 10.65 4.68
N ASN A 396 18.71 10.81 3.77
CA ASN A 396 19.27 9.72 2.99
C ASN A 396 20.63 9.30 3.57
N LEU A 397 20.74 8.05 4.02
CA LEU A 397 21.94 7.47 4.65
C LEU A 397 22.62 6.41 3.75
N GLY A 398 22.39 6.44 2.43
CA GLY A 398 23.05 5.58 1.43
C GLY A 398 22.28 5.50 0.09
N SER A 399 22.97 5.35 -1.05
CA SER A 399 22.31 5.36 -2.36
C SER A 399 21.42 4.12 -2.61
N THR A 400 20.31 4.29 -3.32
CA THR A 400 19.39 3.21 -3.70
C THR A 400 19.99 2.15 -4.63
N ALA A 401 21.08 2.46 -5.32
CA ALA A 401 21.68 1.62 -6.38
C ALA A 401 23.06 1.04 -6.02
N THR A 402 23.77 1.63 -5.06
CA THR A 402 25.14 1.23 -4.70
C THR A 402 25.34 1.30 -3.20
N ALA A 403 25.52 0.13 -2.63
CA ALA A 403 26.07 -0.12 -1.31
C ALA A 403 27.22 0.83 -0.92
N LEU A 404 27.16 1.40 0.29
CA LEU A 404 28.32 2.01 0.98
C LEU A 404 29.37 0.93 1.33
N SER A 405 30.09 0.42 0.33
CA SER A 405 30.92 -0.79 0.44
C SER A 405 32.17 -0.63 1.33
N THR A 406 32.54 0.60 1.71
CA THR A 406 33.72 0.90 2.54
C THR A 406 33.47 1.88 3.68
N THR A 407 32.21 2.23 3.95
CA THR A 407 31.85 3.31 4.88
C THR A 407 31.59 2.78 6.29
N THR A 408 32.26 3.34 7.29
CA THR A 408 31.82 3.19 8.69
C THR A 408 30.65 4.13 8.91
N VAL A 409 29.45 3.59 9.11
CA VAL A 409 28.28 4.38 9.53
C VAL A 409 27.97 4.04 10.97
N GLU A 410 28.04 5.03 11.87
CA GLU A 410 27.61 4.89 13.25
C GLU A 410 26.54 5.93 13.59
N ILE A 411 25.40 5.47 14.06
CA ILE A 411 24.26 6.31 14.45
C ILE A 411 23.90 5.92 15.87
N VAL A 412 24.07 6.86 16.80
CA VAL A 412 23.83 6.70 18.25
C VAL A 412 22.90 7.79 18.74
N ASP A 413 21.80 7.43 19.42
CA ASP A 413 20.84 8.36 20.04
C ASP A 413 20.35 9.51 19.12
N THR A 414 20.13 9.21 17.84
CA THR A 414 19.71 10.21 16.85
C THR A 414 18.18 10.28 16.75
N THR A 415 17.63 11.50 16.84
CA THR A 415 16.19 11.77 16.80
C THR A 415 15.78 12.34 15.44
N PHE A 416 14.70 11.81 14.84
CA PHE A 416 14.09 12.36 13.62
C PHE A 416 12.67 12.84 13.91
N SER A 417 12.51 14.14 14.16
CA SER A 417 11.24 14.77 14.53
C SER A 417 10.60 15.45 13.32
N ASP A 418 9.30 15.25 13.09
CA ASP A 418 8.55 15.85 11.95
C ASP A 418 9.21 15.64 10.55
N THR A 419 10.00 14.57 10.41
CA THR A 419 10.71 14.20 9.17
C THR A 419 9.81 13.40 8.25
N ASN A 420 9.76 13.75 6.96
CA ASN A 420 8.87 13.05 6.01
C ASN A 420 9.39 11.65 5.65
N GLU A 421 10.68 11.52 5.37
CA GLU A 421 11.30 10.29 4.88
C GLU A 421 12.71 10.08 5.46
N VAL A 422 13.03 8.85 5.83
CA VAL A 422 14.40 8.41 6.15
C VAL A 422 14.72 7.20 5.28
N VAL A 423 15.59 7.40 4.29
CA VAL A 423 16.05 6.35 3.37
C VAL A 423 17.36 5.80 3.89
N LYS A 424 17.44 4.47 4.02
CA LYS A 424 18.67 3.78 4.41
C LYS A 424 18.94 2.67 3.41
N ASN A 425 20.02 2.77 2.65
CA ASN A 425 20.53 1.68 1.82
C ASN A 425 22.02 1.48 2.12
N ILE A 426 22.30 0.60 3.10
CA ILE A 426 23.65 0.30 3.56
C ILE A 426 23.89 -1.19 3.34
N THR A 427 24.86 -1.51 2.50
CA THR A 427 25.30 -2.87 2.20
C THR A 427 26.80 -2.87 2.46
N THR A 428 27.24 -3.48 3.57
CA THR A 428 28.68 -3.52 3.92
C THR A 428 29.28 -4.86 3.51
N SER A 429 30.35 -4.85 2.71
CA SER A 429 31.24 -6.00 2.50
C SER A 429 32.43 -6.00 3.47
N SER A 430 32.44 -5.07 4.44
CA SER A 430 33.55 -4.86 5.37
C SER A 430 33.30 -5.61 6.70
N PRO A 431 34.32 -6.28 7.27
CA PRO A 431 34.23 -6.95 8.58
C PRO A 431 34.15 -5.98 9.77
N ALA A 432 34.15 -4.66 9.52
CA ALA A 432 33.93 -3.67 10.57
C ALA A 432 32.44 -3.63 10.94
N PRO A 433 32.09 -3.80 12.22
CA PRO A 433 30.70 -3.90 12.66
C PRO A 433 29.91 -2.62 12.35
N LEU A 434 28.84 -2.76 11.57
CA LEU A 434 27.83 -1.72 11.38
C LEU A 434 27.01 -1.59 12.67
N TYR A 435 27.18 -0.49 13.39
CA TYR A 435 26.48 -0.25 14.65
C TYR A 435 25.38 0.78 14.46
N LEU A 436 24.15 0.31 14.28
CA LEU A 436 22.95 1.13 14.49
C LEU A 436 22.52 0.89 15.94
N ARG A 437 22.76 1.87 16.81
CA ARG A 437 22.50 1.72 18.24
C ARG A 437 21.64 2.88 18.73
N ASN A 438 20.44 2.57 19.22
CA ASN A 438 19.56 3.43 20.04
C ASN A 438 18.57 4.41 19.36
N LYS A 439 17.41 4.47 20.06
CA LYS A 439 16.20 5.30 19.96
C LYS A 439 16.05 6.16 18.71
N ILE A 440 15.54 5.54 17.64
CA ILE A 440 14.94 6.27 16.53
C ILE A 440 13.50 6.63 16.92
N SER A 441 13.31 7.80 17.53
CA SER A 441 11.97 8.32 17.79
C SER A 441 11.44 9.01 16.53
N PHE A 442 10.42 8.41 15.92
CA PHE A 442 9.63 9.04 14.88
C PHE A 442 8.37 9.65 15.51
N SER A 443 8.30 10.97 15.60
CA SER A 443 7.08 11.69 15.95
C SER A 443 6.30 12.06 14.68
N THR A 444 5.81 11.07 13.93
CA THR A 444 4.99 11.34 12.73
C THR A 444 3.51 11.20 13.08
N SER A 445 2.78 12.31 13.20
CA SER A 445 1.32 12.30 13.43
C SER A 445 0.52 12.13 12.13
N LYS A 446 0.96 11.26 11.20
CA LYS A 446 0.31 11.11 9.89
C LYS A 446 -0.91 10.19 10.01
N ALA A 447 -2.08 10.76 10.30
CA ALA A 447 -3.34 10.03 10.25
C ALA A 447 -3.85 9.99 8.79
N GLY A 448 -4.01 8.80 8.21
CA GLY A 448 -4.63 8.62 6.89
C GLY A 448 -4.06 7.47 6.06
N ALA A 449 -4.85 6.41 5.86
CA ALA A 449 -4.47 5.14 5.25
C ALA A 449 -3.85 5.21 3.84
N SER A 450 -4.09 6.27 3.06
CA SER A 450 -3.68 6.36 1.65
C SER A 450 -2.31 7.03 1.43
N ALA A 451 -1.64 7.50 2.48
CA ALA A 451 -0.26 8.01 2.42
C ALA A 451 0.70 7.23 3.33
N ILE A 452 0.28 6.04 3.77
CA ILE A 452 1.00 5.08 4.65
C ILE A 452 1.80 4.04 3.82
N ALA A 453 1.86 4.19 2.49
CA ALA A 453 2.67 3.30 1.64
C ALA A 453 4.18 3.62 1.60
N ALA A 454 4.70 4.54 2.43
CA ALA A 454 6.11 4.91 2.37
C ALA A 454 6.71 5.40 3.71
N LEU A 455 6.44 4.71 4.83
CA LEU A 455 7.52 4.54 5.81
C LEU A 455 8.21 3.21 5.50
N ASN A 456 8.76 3.10 4.29
CA ASN A 456 9.52 1.93 3.89
C ASN A 456 10.94 2.11 4.44
N MET A 457 11.22 1.55 5.61
CA MET A 457 12.60 1.17 5.93
C MET A 457 12.96 0.02 4.99
N TYR A 458 13.35 0.32 3.75
CA TYR A 458 13.85 -0.68 2.80
C TYR A 458 15.22 -1.16 3.28
N ASP A 459 15.28 -2.33 3.92
CA ASP A 459 16.53 -3.08 3.99
C ASP A 459 16.70 -3.87 2.68
N ALA A 460 17.26 -3.20 1.67
CA ALA A 460 17.51 -3.82 0.38
C ALA A 460 18.74 -4.77 0.47
N GLY A 461 18.53 -5.96 1.03
CA GLY A 461 19.34 -7.14 0.73
C GLY A 461 20.68 -7.29 1.45
N SER A 462 20.71 -7.32 2.78
CA SER A 462 21.85 -7.93 3.48
C SER A 462 21.79 -9.46 3.43
N VAL A 463 22.81 -10.09 2.82
CA VAL A 463 23.00 -11.55 2.78
C VAL A 463 24.13 -12.03 3.72
N ASP A 464 24.72 -11.15 4.53
CA ASP A 464 25.87 -11.50 5.37
C ASP A 464 25.46 -11.95 6.78
N ALA A 465 25.70 -13.24 7.07
CA ALA A 465 25.39 -13.91 8.33
C ALA A 465 26.19 -13.41 9.56
N GLY A 466 26.98 -12.34 9.43
CA GLY A 466 27.83 -11.77 10.48
C GLY A 466 27.73 -10.25 10.68
N ALA A 467 26.86 -9.53 9.95
CA ALA A 467 26.97 -8.06 9.85
C ALA A 467 25.83 -7.25 10.49
N PHE A 468 24.88 -7.88 11.20
CA PHE A 468 23.82 -7.16 11.90
C PHE A 468 23.64 -7.67 13.33
N GLN A 469 24.23 -6.97 14.29
CA GLN A 469 23.77 -7.00 15.66
C GLN A 469 22.98 -5.72 15.92
N VAL A 470 21.67 -5.84 16.08
CA VAL A 470 20.86 -4.84 16.77
C VAL A 470 21.14 -5.05 18.26
N ILE A 471 22.15 -4.35 18.78
CA ILE A 471 22.74 -4.68 20.09
C ILE A 471 21.92 -4.18 21.29
N GLU A 472 21.02 -3.24 21.05
CA GLU A 472 19.96 -2.89 21.99
C GLU A 472 18.67 -2.71 21.21
N SER A 473 17.57 -3.29 21.71
CA SER A 473 16.25 -3.15 21.11
C SER A 473 16.00 -1.68 20.76
N PRO A 474 15.74 -1.32 19.48
CA PRO A 474 15.04 -0.07 19.24
C PRO A 474 13.76 -0.17 20.08
N LYS A 475 13.65 0.67 21.10
CA LYS A 475 12.32 1.01 21.60
C LYS A 475 11.63 1.70 20.43
N PHE A 476 10.95 0.93 19.58
CA PHE A 476 9.98 1.45 18.63
C PHE A 476 8.80 1.99 19.45
N GLU A 477 9.01 3.14 20.09
CA GLU A 477 7.98 3.89 20.78
C GLU A 477 7.19 4.65 19.71
N SER A 478 6.19 4.00 19.14
CA SER A 478 5.13 4.76 18.48
C SER A 478 4.26 5.38 19.57
N THR A 479 4.15 6.71 19.54
CA THR A 479 3.17 7.45 20.32
C THR A 479 1.87 7.69 19.53
N ALA A 480 1.73 7.05 18.36
CA ALA A 480 0.56 7.20 17.52
C ALA A 480 -0.67 6.56 18.18
N THR A 481 -1.75 7.34 18.28
CA THR A 481 -2.97 7.00 19.01
C THR A 481 -3.95 6.14 18.21
N ALA A 482 -3.79 5.97 16.88
CA ALA A 482 -4.62 5.10 16.03
C ALA A 482 -3.95 4.79 14.67
N GLY A 483 -4.23 3.63 14.06
CA GLY A 483 -3.82 3.30 12.69
C GLY A 483 -3.20 1.91 12.50
N ALA A 484 -3.04 1.48 11.24
CA ALA A 484 -2.30 0.29 10.86
C ALA A 484 -0.84 0.66 10.52
N HIS A 485 0.12 -0.03 11.14
CA HIS A 485 1.56 0.13 10.91
C HIS A 485 2.10 -1.15 10.30
N THR A 486 3.01 -1.08 9.33
CA THR A 486 3.64 -2.26 8.72
C THR A 486 5.16 -2.21 8.90
N VAL A 487 5.74 -3.31 9.36
CA VAL A 487 7.19 -3.51 9.55
C VAL A 487 7.58 -4.69 8.66
N SER A 488 8.41 -4.47 7.63
CA SER A 488 8.76 -5.51 6.64
C SER A 488 10.25 -5.79 6.58
N GLY A 489 10.65 -7.05 6.40
CA GLY A 489 12.04 -7.41 6.05
C GLY A 489 13.09 -7.28 7.17
N HIS A 490 12.65 -7.21 8.44
CA HIS A 490 13.55 -7.11 9.58
C HIS A 490 14.01 -8.48 10.08
N THR A 491 15.29 -8.56 10.48
CA THR A 491 15.88 -9.75 11.13
C THR A 491 16.03 -9.53 12.64
N PHE A 492 15.47 -10.42 13.48
CA PHE A 492 15.63 -10.37 14.94
C PHE A 492 16.76 -11.31 15.40
N THR A 493 17.95 -10.77 15.73
CA THR A 493 19.14 -11.60 16.03
C THR A 493 19.56 -11.63 17.50
N ASP A 494 18.90 -10.91 18.41
CA ASP A 494 19.34 -10.79 19.82
C ASP A 494 18.74 -11.88 20.74
N THR A 495 19.49 -12.96 20.94
CA THR A 495 19.07 -14.05 21.84
C THR A 495 19.16 -13.70 23.35
N SER A 496 19.47 -12.45 23.73
CA SER A 496 19.53 -12.07 25.14
C SER A 496 18.13 -11.98 25.78
N ILE A 497 17.88 -12.83 26.78
CA ILE A 497 16.56 -13.24 27.31
C ILE A 497 15.74 -12.11 28.00
N ASN A 498 16.20 -10.85 28.05
CA ASN A 498 15.69 -9.88 29.03
C ASN A 498 15.10 -8.57 28.49
N LYS A 499 14.94 -8.35 27.18
CA LYS A 499 14.31 -7.11 26.65
C LYS A 499 13.39 -7.34 25.44
N PRO A 500 12.17 -6.75 25.42
CA PRO A 500 11.25 -6.79 24.27
C PRO A 500 11.79 -6.03 23.06
N TYR A 501 11.80 -6.70 21.90
CA TYR A 501 12.17 -6.13 20.60
C TYR A 501 11.23 -5.02 20.14
N ILE A 502 9.93 -5.12 20.46
CA ILE A 502 8.93 -4.11 20.16
C ILE A 502 8.20 -3.76 21.46
N THR A 503 8.20 -2.46 21.81
CA THR A 503 7.42 -1.94 22.94
C THR A 503 6.35 -1.00 22.42
N ILE A 504 5.10 -1.42 22.45
CA ILE A 504 3.95 -0.60 22.05
C ILE A 504 3.47 0.17 23.28
N GLN A 505 3.57 1.51 23.28
CA GLN A 505 3.12 2.35 24.40
C GLN A 505 1.86 3.15 24.00
N ASN A 506 0.83 3.16 24.86
CA ASN A 506 -0.30 4.11 24.80
C ASN A 506 -1.00 4.29 23.43
N SER A 507 -1.21 3.21 22.68
CA SER A 507 -1.96 3.25 21.41
C SER A 507 -3.29 2.50 21.52
N ALA A 508 -4.35 3.22 21.88
CA ALA A 508 -5.69 2.64 21.85
C ALA A 508 -6.07 2.33 20.39
N SER A 509 -6.13 1.04 20.02
CA SER A 509 -6.57 0.56 18.70
C SER A 509 -5.56 0.59 17.53
N ALA A 510 -4.25 0.61 17.79
CA ALA A 510 -3.26 0.44 16.71
C ALA A 510 -3.09 -1.02 16.29
N VAL A 511 -2.97 -1.28 14.98
CA VAL A 511 -2.70 -2.61 14.39
C VAL A 511 -1.29 -2.62 13.82
N TRP A 512 -0.44 -3.55 14.24
CA TRP A 512 0.94 -3.66 13.77
C TRP A 512 1.13 -4.91 12.92
N ASN A 513 1.24 -4.75 11.61
CA ASN A 513 1.57 -5.82 10.68
C ASN A 513 3.09 -6.02 10.62
N MET A 514 3.58 -7.21 10.96
CA MET A 514 4.98 -7.60 10.81
C MET A 514 5.10 -8.56 9.61
N ASP A 515 5.58 -8.06 8.49
CA ASP A 515 5.66 -8.81 7.23
C ASP A 515 7.05 -9.44 7.05
N ASN A 516 7.07 -10.76 6.84
CA ASN A 516 8.30 -11.52 6.63
C ASN A 516 9.37 -11.32 7.71
N PRO A 517 9.05 -11.45 9.00
CA PRO A 517 10.10 -11.46 10.02
C PRO A 517 11.06 -12.65 9.73
N THR A 518 12.35 -12.36 9.55
CA THR A 518 13.39 -13.39 9.34
C THR A 518 14.29 -13.51 10.57
N ASN A 519 14.97 -14.64 10.72
CA ASN A 519 15.82 -14.92 11.88
C ASN A 519 17.18 -15.49 11.46
N GLY A 520 17.91 -14.69 10.67
CA GLY A 520 19.18 -15.09 10.10
C GLY A 520 19.12 -16.47 9.43
N SER A 521 20.27 -17.13 9.34
CA SER A 521 20.45 -18.42 8.67
C SER A 521 19.83 -19.63 9.41
N SER A 522 19.22 -19.45 10.58
CA SER A 522 18.79 -20.54 11.46
C SER A 522 17.27 -20.75 11.57
N GLY A 523 16.47 -19.95 10.85
CA GLY A 523 15.08 -20.32 10.54
C GLY A 523 14.16 -20.56 11.74
N ARG A 524 14.14 -19.66 12.74
CA ARG A 524 12.97 -19.27 13.59
C ARG A 524 13.39 -18.28 14.72
N PRO A 525 12.48 -17.44 15.31
CA PRO A 525 11.17 -17.88 15.81
C PRO A 525 10.01 -17.00 15.27
N THR A 526 8.84 -17.57 14.96
CA THR A 526 7.61 -17.31 15.77
C THR A 526 7.88 -16.43 16.97
N ILE A 527 7.16 -15.31 17.16
CA ILE A 527 7.25 -14.64 18.45
C ILE A 527 7.02 -15.70 19.53
N GLY A 528 8.07 -15.98 20.31
CA GLY A 528 8.07 -17.11 21.21
C GLY A 528 6.92 -16.96 22.19
N SER A 529 6.34 -18.08 22.66
CA SER A 529 5.39 -18.03 23.78
C SER A 529 6.02 -17.42 25.05
N ALA A 530 7.35 -17.37 25.12
CA ALA A 530 8.10 -16.59 26.09
C ALA A 530 8.01 -15.09 25.76
N LYS A 531 7.28 -14.37 26.62
CA LYS A 531 6.88 -12.95 26.65
C LYS A 531 7.98 -11.89 26.47
N ALA A 532 9.19 -12.28 26.08
CA ALA A 532 10.37 -11.42 26.05
C ALA A 532 10.55 -10.64 24.74
N GLU A 533 9.76 -10.89 23.70
CA GLU A 533 9.99 -10.31 22.36
C GLU A 533 9.01 -9.17 22.00
N LEU A 534 7.78 -9.22 22.53
CA LEU A 534 6.77 -8.18 22.41
C LEU A 534 6.40 -7.67 23.82
N SER A 535 6.34 -6.35 23.99
CA SER A 535 5.82 -5.73 25.21
C SER A 535 4.76 -4.69 24.85
N PHE A 536 3.60 -4.79 25.50
CA PHE A 536 2.58 -3.76 25.47
C PHE A 536 2.68 -2.97 26.77
N ALA A 537 3.21 -1.77 26.72
CA ALA A 537 3.26 -0.92 27.91
C ALA A 537 1.89 -0.25 28.11
N GLY A 538 1.22 -0.60 29.21
CA GLY A 538 -0.11 -0.08 29.58
C GLY A 538 -1.27 -1.01 29.23
N THR A 539 -2.50 -0.60 29.56
CA THR A 539 -3.74 -1.38 29.35
C THR A 539 -4.31 -1.21 27.92
N ALA A 540 -3.45 -1.05 26.91
CA ALA A 540 -3.85 -0.67 25.56
C ALA A 540 -4.43 -1.84 24.73
N ASN A 541 -5.37 -1.54 23.83
CA ASN A 541 -6.13 -2.48 22.98
C ASN A 541 -5.50 -2.74 21.58
N GLY A 542 -4.19 -2.50 21.39
CA GLY A 542 -3.55 -2.70 20.08
C GLY A 542 -3.35 -4.18 19.72
N THR A 543 -3.19 -4.52 18.44
CA THR A 543 -2.87 -5.89 17.99
C THR A 543 -1.57 -5.92 17.20
N VAL A 544 -0.84 -7.05 17.24
CA VAL A 544 0.27 -7.34 16.33
C VAL A 544 -0.12 -8.50 15.44
N ASN A 545 -0.05 -8.31 14.12
CA ASN A 545 -0.32 -9.27 13.08
C ASN A 545 1.01 -9.74 12.50
N GLU A 546 1.47 -10.93 12.83
CA GLU A 546 2.60 -11.55 12.11
C GLU A 546 2.10 -12.09 10.78
N ARG A 547 2.63 -11.56 9.67
CA ARG A 547 2.25 -11.94 8.31
C ARG A 547 3.43 -12.46 7.50
N TYR A 548 3.14 -13.39 6.59
CA TYR A 548 4.07 -13.81 5.55
C TYR A 548 3.58 -13.35 4.19
N VAL A 549 4.46 -12.68 3.44
CA VAL A 549 4.26 -12.44 2.02
C VAL A 549 4.52 -13.76 1.30
N VAL A 550 3.52 -14.16 0.53
CA VAL A 550 3.64 -15.27 -0.39
C VAL A 550 3.61 -14.71 -1.78
N THR A 551 4.66 -15.00 -2.54
CA THR A 551 4.72 -14.69 -3.97
C THR A 551 4.61 -15.98 -4.77
N TRP A 552 3.82 -15.94 -5.82
CA TRP A 552 3.61 -17.05 -6.74
C TRP A 552 4.08 -16.66 -8.13
N SER A 553 4.64 -17.64 -8.83
CA SER A 553 4.89 -17.59 -10.27
C SER A 553 4.12 -18.73 -10.92
N VAL A 554 2.93 -18.45 -11.47
CA VAL A 554 2.11 -19.45 -12.15
C VAL A 554 2.54 -19.54 -13.62
N LYS A 555 2.98 -20.73 -14.01
CA LYS A 555 3.55 -21.02 -15.33
C LYS A 555 2.95 -22.30 -15.91
N THR A 556 3.12 -22.50 -17.21
CA THR A 556 2.96 -23.82 -17.84
C THR A 556 4.14 -24.73 -17.43
N PRO A 557 4.09 -26.05 -17.70
CA PRO A 557 5.23 -26.94 -17.45
C PRO A 557 6.48 -26.57 -18.25
N SER A 558 6.33 -25.84 -19.36
CA SER A 558 7.42 -25.30 -20.16
C SER A 558 8.00 -23.98 -19.62
N GLY A 559 7.49 -23.46 -18.51
CA GLY A 559 7.96 -22.23 -17.88
C GLY A 559 7.32 -20.94 -18.42
N THR A 560 6.36 -21.03 -19.34
CA THR A 560 5.64 -19.87 -19.89
C THR A 560 4.71 -19.28 -18.83
N ALA A 561 4.80 -17.99 -18.58
CA ALA A 561 3.93 -17.29 -17.64
C ALA A 561 2.44 -17.41 -18.00
N ILE A 562 1.60 -17.68 -17.02
CA ILE A 562 0.14 -17.71 -17.18
C ILE A 562 -0.44 -16.44 -16.56
N ASN A 563 -0.92 -15.52 -17.40
CA ASN A 563 -1.58 -14.29 -16.98
C ASN A 563 -3.00 -14.55 -16.45
N THR A 564 -3.46 -13.75 -15.49
CA THR A 564 -4.78 -13.80 -14.85
C THR A 564 -5.17 -15.18 -14.33
N ALA A 565 -4.19 -15.98 -13.91
CA ALA A 565 -4.41 -17.18 -13.11
C ALA A 565 -4.79 -16.73 -11.70
N ARG A 566 -5.85 -17.29 -11.15
CA ARG A 566 -6.28 -17.01 -9.78
C ARG A 566 -5.46 -17.85 -8.83
N VAL A 567 -4.86 -17.22 -7.83
CA VAL A 567 -4.13 -17.89 -6.74
C VAL A 567 -4.84 -17.63 -5.42
N LYS A 568 -4.88 -18.64 -4.54
CA LYS A 568 -5.52 -18.56 -3.24
C LYS A 568 -4.75 -19.36 -2.18
N ILE A 569 -4.68 -18.82 -0.97
CA ILE A 569 -4.26 -19.56 0.22
C ILE A 569 -5.52 -20.16 0.86
N VAL A 570 -5.49 -21.44 1.22
CA VAL A 570 -6.64 -22.13 1.80
C VAL A 570 -6.25 -22.69 3.16
N GLU A 571 -6.87 -22.20 4.22
CA GLU A 571 -6.69 -22.73 5.57
C GLU A 571 -7.66 -23.90 5.80
N THR A 572 -7.25 -24.90 6.58
CA THR A 572 -8.08 -26.09 6.84
C THR A 572 -9.31 -25.79 7.73
N ALA A 573 -9.31 -24.64 8.43
CA ALA A 573 -10.41 -24.13 9.25
C ALA A 573 -10.13 -22.66 9.67
N PRO A 574 -10.29 -21.65 8.78
CA PRO A 574 -10.02 -20.27 9.16
C PRO A 574 -11.02 -19.79 10.22
N ALA A 575 -10.52 -19.32 11.37
CA ALA A 575 -11.35 -18.67 12.39
C ALA A 575 -11.85 -17.28 11.95
N VAL A 576 -11.18 -16.67 10.96
CA VAL A 576 -11.50 -15.36 10.39
C VAL A 576 -11.18 -15.40 8.88
N ALA A 577 -12.10 -14.95 8.04
CA ALA A 577 -11.88 -14.87 6.59
C ALA A 577 -10.82 -13.81 6.27
N VAL A 578 -9.64 -14.23 5.82
CA VAL A 578 -8.56 -13.33 5.37
C VAL A 578 -8.65 -13.20 3.85
N ALA A 579 -8.57 -11.97 3.32
CA ALA A 579 -8.48 -11.72 1.88
C ALA A 579 -7.15 -12.27 1.34
N ASN A 580 -7.16 -13.51 0.86
CA ASN A 580 -5.96 -14.28 0.53
C ASN A 580 -5.99 -14.79 -0.92
N GLN A 581 -6.63 -14.02 -1.79
CA GLN A 581 -6.81 -14.29 -3.22
C GLN A 581 -6.19 -13.16 -4.05
N ASP A 582 -5.47 -13.53 -5.11
CA ASP A 582 -4.92 -12.59 -6.09
C ASP A 582 -5.01 -13.19 -7.50
N SER A 583 -4.77 -12.37 -8.53
CA SER A 583 -4.65 -12.80 -9.92
C SER A 583 -3.24 -12.53 -10.42
N THR A 584 -2.69 -13.45 -11.21
CA THR A 584 -1.37 -13.23 -11.78
C THR A 584 -1.35 -12.10 -12.80
N ASP A 585 -0.27 -11.34 -12.80
CA ASP A 585 0.04 -10.33 -13.80
C ASP A 585 0.48 -10.96 -15.14
N SER A 586 0.87 -10.13 -16.10
CA SER A 586 1.39 -10.59 -17.40
C SER A 586 2.65 -11.44 -17.32
N GLY A 587 3.41 -11.35 -16.22
CA GLY A 587 4.58 -12.17 -15.91
C GLY A 587 4.25 -13.47 -15.20
N GLY A 588 2.96 -13.74 -14.95
CA GLY A 588 2.51 -14.91 -14.17
C GLY A 588 2.74 -14.75 -12.68
N ALA A 589 3.07 -13.54 -12.20
CA ALA A 589 3.37 -13.26 -10.81
C ALA A 589 2.12 -12.80 -10.06
N ALA A 590 1.92 -13.30 -8.84
CA ALA A 590 0.89 -12.82 -7.92
C ALA A 590 1.47 -12.77 -6.51
N SER A 591 0.90 -11.94 -5.62
CA SER A 591 1.39 -11.84 -4.24
C SER A 591 0.28 -11.58 -3.25
N SER A 592 0.26 -12.30 -2.13
CA SER A 592 -0.66 -12.06 -1.03
C SER A 592 0.09 -12.03 0.29
N THR A 593 -0.55 -11.44 1.29
CA THR A 593 -0.12 -11.59 2.69
C THR A 593 -0.96 -12.66 3.38
N TYR A 594 -0.32 -13.50 4.16
CA TYR A 594 -0.91 -14.55 4.98
C TYR A 594 -0.76 -14.18 6.45
N LEU A 595 -1.87 -14.04 7.19
CA LEU A 595 -1.82 -13.80 8.63
C LEU A 595 -1.43 -15.11 9.33
N ARG A 596 -0.23 -15.16 9.88
CA ARG A 596 0.30 -16.34 10.55
C ARG A 596 -0.09 -16.38 12.02
N ALA A 597 0.06 -15.26 12.71
CA ALA A 597 -0.28 -15.16 14.12
C ALA A 597 -0.83 -13.77 14.46
N LEU A 598 -1.89 -13.74 15.26
CA LEU A 598 -2.46 -12.53 15.84
C LEU A 598 -2.10 -12.48 17.34
N TYR A 599 -1.43 -11.43 17.76
CA TYR A 599 -1.04 -11.18 19.15
C TYR A 599 -1.90 -10.06 19.72
N VAL A 600 -2.62 -10.34 20.80
CA VAL A 600 -3.51 -9.40 21.50
C VAL A 600 -3.07 -9.28 22.96
N PRO A 601 -2.91 -8.07 23.51
CA PRO A 601 -2.59 -7.89 24.92
C PRO A 601 -3.74 -8.38 25.81
N THR A 602 -3.40 -9.12 26.86
CA THR A 602 -4.32 -9.53 27.94
C THR A 602 -4.00 -8.82 29.26
N GLY A 603 -3.01 -7.92 29.24
CA GLY A 603 -2.49 -7.15 30.36
C GLY A 603 -1.17 -6.47 29.99
N ALA A 604 -0.60 -5.66 30.89
CA ALA A 604 0.63 -4.88 30.64
C ALA A 604 1.90 -5.73 30.38
N SER A 605 1.82 -7.05 30.54
CA SER A 605 2.95 -7.97 30.33
C SER A 605 2.49 -9.36 29.87
N THR A 606 1.26 -9.48 29.37
CA THR A 606 0.69 -10.76 28.92
C THR A 606 0.05 -10.59 27.55
N ILE A 607 0.30 -11.55 26.68
CA ILE A 607 -0.14 -11.57 25.29
C ILE A 607 -0.84 -12.89 25.05
N SER A 608 -1.99 -12.85 24.40
CA SER A 608 -2.64 -14.00 23.79
C SER A 608 -2.24 -14.07 22.32
N ALA A 609 -1.80 -15.24 21.86
CA ALA A 609 -1.47 -15.48 20.46
C ALA A 609 -2.48 -16.45 19.84
N THR A 610 -3.04 -16.10 18.69
CA THR A 610 -3.83 -17.00 17.85
C THR A 610 -3.02 -17.34 16.61
N THR A 611 -2.55 -18.58 16.51
CA THR A 611 -1.75 -19.07 15.37
C THR A 611 -2.65 -19.72 14.33
N HIS A 612 -2.50 -19.34 13.08
CA HIS A 612 -3.17 -19.95 11.94
C HIS A 612 -2.40 -21.21 11.49
N THR A 613 -3.12 -22.33 11.39
CA THR A 613 -2.62 -23.69 11.10
C THR A 613 -2.21 -23.84 9.61
N PRO A 614 -1.60 -24.98 9.19
CA PRO A 614 -1.04 -25.12 7.85
C PRO A 614 -2.03 -24.73 6.74
N ALA A 615 -1.58 -23.86 5.83
CA ALA A 615 -2.35 -23.49 4.66
C ALA A 615 -1.98 -24.36 3.44
N ALA A 616 -2.90 -24.51 2.51
CA ALA A 616 -2.66 -25.07 1.19
C ALA A 616 -2.67 -23.94 0.16
N PHE A 617 -1.92 -24.09 -0.92
CA PHE A 617 -2.00 -23.19 -2.06
C PHE A 617 -2.89 -23.79 -3.14
N LYS A 618 -3.79 -22.98 -3.68
CA LYS A 618 -4.57 -23.29 -4.87
C LYS A 618 -4.24 -22.31 -5.99
N ALA A 619 -4.04 -22.83 -7.19
CA ALA A 619 -3.94 -22.01 -8.40
C ALA A 619 -4.89 -22.57 -9.46
N TYR A 620 -5.58 -21.67 -10.15
CA TYR A 620 -6.56 -22.02 -11.17
C TYR A 620 -6.50 -21.04 -12.34
N LYS A 621 -6.50 -21.58 -13.56
CA LYS A 621 -6.74 -20.83 -14.78
C LYS A 621 -7.62 -21.66 -15.69
N TYR A 622 -8.52 -21.00 -16.40
CA TYR A 622 -9.33 -21.63 -17.43
C TYR A 622 -8.44 -22.34 -18.48
N ALA A 623 -8.87 -23.53 -18.92
CA ALA A 623 -8.12 -24.43 -19.81
C ALA A 623 -6.85 -25.08 -19.21
N TYR A 624 -6.70 -25.05 -17.88
CA TYR A 624 -5.67 -25.79 -17.16
C TYR A 624 -6.31 -26.65 -16.06
N LEU A 625 -5.64 -27.74 -15.67
CA LEU A 625 -6.01 -28.49 -14.48
C LEU A 625 -5.77 -27.63 -13.23
N GLY A 626 -6.70 -27.68 -12.27
CA GLY A 626 -6.52 -27.02 -10.98
C GLY A 626 -5.31 -27.58 -10.25
N TYR A 627 -4.51 -26.69 -9.65
CA TYR A 627 -3.37 -27.09 -8.83
C TYR A 627 -3.70 -26.88 -7.37
N VAL A 628 -3.52 -27.92 -6.56
CA VAL A 628 -3.60 -27.86 -5.10
C VAL A 628 -2.35 -28.49 -4.53
N ALA A 629 -1.57 -27.73 -3.77
CA ALA A 629 -0.46 -28.26 -3.00
C ALA A 629 -0.60 -27.86 -1.54
N SER A 630 -0.60 -28.86 -0.65
CA SER A 630 -0.41 -28.62 0.77
C SER A 630 1.01 -28.10 0.99
N ALA A 631 1.16 -26.91 1.58
CA ALA A 631 2.47 -26.35 1.83
C ALA A 631 2.46 -25.59 3.16
N THR A 632 3.24 -26.07 4.13
CA THR A 632 3.34 -25.39 5.41
C THR A 632 4.04 -24.04 5.25
N ILE A 633 3.28 -22.94 5.32
CA ILE A 633 3.80 -21.56 5.23
C ILE A 633 4.41 -21.18 6.58
N ASN A 634 5.71 -21.46 6.75
CA ASN A 634 6.45 -21.15 7.97
C ASN A 634 7.34 -19.91 7.87
N GLN A 635 7.41 -19.29 6.68
CA GLN A 635 8.23 -18.13 6.35
C GLN A 635 7.67 -17.46 5.09
N ALA A 636 8.27 -16.35 4.66
CA ALA A 636 8.05 -15.83 3.31
C ALA A 636 8.32 -16.93 2.29
N VAL A 637 7.35 -17.18 1.40
CA VAL A 637 7.46 -18.21 0.36
C VAL A 637 7.43 -17.54 -1.00
N SER A 638 8.44 -17.81 -1.81
CA SER A 638 8.42 -17.55 -3.24
C SER A 638 8.40 -18.89 -3.94
N THR A 639 7.27 -19.23 -4.57
CA THR A 639 7.09 -20.55 -5.21
C THR A 639 6.61 -20.43 -6.65
N SER A 640 7.04 -21.38 -7.48
CA SER A 640 6.56 -21.52 -8.85
C SER A 640 5.53 -22.64 -8.91
N VAL A 641 4.37 -22.35 -9.47
CA VAL A 641 3.31 -23.34 -9.70
C VAL A 641 3.23 -23.62 -11.19
N ALA A 642 3.36 -24.89 -11.57
CA ALA A 642 3.13 -25.32 -12.94
C ALA A 642 1.69 -25.81 -13.07
N LEU A 643 0.85 -25.09 -13.82
CA LEU A 643 -0.47 -25.58 -14.19
C LEU A 643 -0.33 -26.48 -15.41
N LEU A 644 -0.75 -27.74 -15.29
CA LEU A 644 -0.82 -28.67 -16.41
C LEU A 644 -1.94 -28.23 -17.35
N ASP A 645 -1.70 -28.29 -18.65
CA ASP A 645 -2.78 -28.16 -19.62
C ASP A 645 -3.85 -29.20 -19.29
N ASP A 646 -5.12 -28.79 -19.38
CA ASP A 646 -6.21 -29.73 -19.32
C ASP A 646 -6.04 -30.70 -20.50
N PRO A 647 -5.85 -32.02 -20.30
CA PRO A 647 -5.61 -32.96 -21.40
C PRO A 647 -6.82 -33.10 -22.33
N TYR A 648 -7.95 -32.49 -21.97
CA TYR A 648 -9.15 -32.39 -22.79
C TYR A 648 -9.26 -31.05 -23.55
N LYS A 649 -8.31 -30.11 -23.35
CA LYS A 649 -8.10 -28.90 -24.15
C LYS A 649 -7.48 -29.30 -25.47
N VAL A 650 -8.02 -28.81 -26.59
CA VAL A 650 -7.41 -29.18 -27.88
C VAL A 650 -6.90 -28.00 -28.70
N GLU A 651 -7.59 -26.87 -28.92
CA GLU A 651 -6.99 -25.73 -29.68
C GLU A 651 -7.56 -24.34 -29.33
N ALA A 652 -6.80 -23.27 -29.64
CA ALA A 652 -7.07 -21.87 -29.26
C ALA A 652 -7.93 -21.07 -30.28
N THR A 653 -8.26 -21.63 -31.45
CA THR A 653 -9.05 -20.94 -32.50
C THR A 653 -9.89 -21.91 -33.35
N GLU A 654 -11.04 -21.43 -33.83
CA GLU A 654 -12.16 -22.21 -34.40
C GLU A 654 -11.89 -22.85 -35.78
N ALA A 655 -10.93 -22.33 -36.55
CA ALA A 655 -10.77 -22.63 -37.98
C ALA A 655 -10.26 -24.06 -38.31
N THR A 656 -9.61 -24.75 -37.37
CA THR A 656 -9.02 -26.09 -37.59
C THR A 656 -9.92 -27.25 -37.16
N ALA A 657 -10.88 -27.01 -36.26
CA ALA A 657 -11.73 -28.07 -35.69
C ALA A 657 -12.73 -28.68 -36.69
N PHE A 658 -13.09 -27.97 -37.76
CA PHE A 658 -14.02 -28.46 -38.78
C PHE A 658 -13.34 -29.27 -39.90
N ALA A 659 -12.03 -29.13 -40.09
CA ALA A 659 -11.33 -29.69 -41.24
C ALA A 659 -10.75 -31.10 -41.00
N ASP A 660 -10.50 -31.50 -39.75
CA ASP A 660 -9.81 -32.76 -39.45
C ASP A 660 -10.74 -33.92 -39.03
N GLY A 661 -12.04 -33.66 -38.85
CA GLY A 661 -13.00 -34.67 -38.42
C GLY A 661 -12.75 -35.23 -37.00
N THR A 662 -11.91 -34.61 -36.19
CA THR A 662 -11.60 -35.06 -34.82
C THR A 662 -12.49 -34.41 -33.76
N GLN A 663 -13.66 -35.01 -33.55
CA GLN A 663 -14.15 -35.54 -32.26
C GLN A 663 -14.06 -34.67 -30.97
N LYS A 664 -14.71 -33.49 -30.84
CA LYS A 664 -14.48 -32.60 -29.66
C LYS A 664 -15.71 -31.80 -29.17
N VAL A 665 -15.58 -31.23 -27.96
CA VAL A 665 -16.45 -30.18 -27.36
C VAL A 665 -16.28 -28.89 -28.17
N VAL A 666 -17.39 -28.28 -28.60
CA VAL A 666 -17.42 -27.13 -29.51
C VAL A 666 -18.00 -25.91 -28.81
N PHE A 667 -17.28 -24.78 -28.84
CA PHE A 667 -17.84 -23.46 -28.55
C PHE A 667 -18.57 -22.99 -29.81
N VAL A 668 -19.88 -22.75 -29.75
CA VAL A 668 -20.64 -22.36 -30.95
C VAL A 668 -21.10 -20.90 -30.82
N GLU A 669 -20.63 -20.05 -31.73
CA GLU A 669 -21.18 -18.72 -32.00
C GLU A 669 -22.45 -18.89 -32.86
N SER A 670 -23.64 -18.64 -32.30
CA SER A 670 -24.90 -18.65 -33.08
C SER A 670 -25.56 -17.27 -33.07
N ALA A 671 -25.84 -16.76 -34.27
CA ALA A 671 -26.51 -15.48 -34.48
C ALA A 671 -28.05 -15.55 -34.35
N ALA A 672 -28.65 -16.74 -34.21
CA ALA A 672 -30.06 -16.93 -34.59
C ALA A 672 -31.11 -16.97 -33.48
N ASP A 673 -30.81 -17.30 -32.22
CA ASP A 673 -31.87 -17.47 -31.19
C ASP A 673 -31.46 -16.92 -29.80
N ASN A 674 -32.37 -16.22 -29.13
CA ASN A 674 -32.26 -15.51 -27.83
C ASN A 674 -31.24 -16.11 -26.83
N GLN A 675 -30.27 -15.28 -26.43
CA GLN A 675 -28.97 -15.69 -25.86
C GLN A 675 -28.83 -15.37 -24.37
N SER A 676 -28.11 -16.23 -23.64
CA SER A 676 -27.89 -16.09 -22.20
C SER A 676 -26.63 -15.29 -21.82
N HIS A 677 -25.62 -15.23 -22.71
CA HIS A 677 -24.32 -14.59 -22.42
C HIS A 677 -23.79 -13.74 -23.60
N SER A 678 -22.99 -12.71 -23.31
CA SER A 678 -22.35 -11.85 -24.31
C SER A 678 -20.99 -11.33 -23.84
N ILE A 679 -20.01 -11.27 -24.72
CA ILE A 679 -18.72 -10.62 -24.46
C ILE A 679 -18.79 -9.19 -24.98
N ILE A 680 -18.57 -8.24 -24.07
CA ILE A 680 -18.48 -6.82 -24.40
C ILE A 680 -17.09 -6.28 -24.10
N LYS A 681 -16.67 -5.25 -24.84
CA LYS A 681 -15.44 -4.51 -24.59
C LYS A 681 -15.77 -3.05 -24.38
N TRP A 682 -15.16 -2.42 -23.38
CA TRP A 682 -15.35 -1.01 -23.06
C TRP A 682 -14.03 -0.27 -22.84
N SER A 683 -14.09 1.05 -22.94
CA SER A 683 -13.02 1.98 -22.57
C SER A 683 -13.57 3.26 -21.95
N GLY A 684 -12.70 4.08 -21.36
CA GLY A 684 -13.07 5.38 -20.81
C GLY A 684 -13.96 5.28 -19.58
N GLY A 685 -13.88 4.16 -18.86
CA GLY A 685 -14.71 3.87 -17.71
C GLY A 685 -14.35 4.70 -16.48
N SER A 686 -15.37 5.17 -15.76
CA SER A 686 -15.23 5.85 -14.47
C SER A 686 -16.08 5.14 -13.42
N GLY A 687 -15.62 5.11 -12.17
CA GLY A 687 -16.25 4.33 -11.10
C GLY A 687 -15.80 2.86 -11.06
N THR A 688 -16.51 2.05 -10.26
CA THR A 688 -16.15 0.65 -10.00
C THR A 688 -17.22 -0.28 -10.57
N LEU A 689 -16.81 -1.13 -11.52
CA LEU A 689 -17.64 -2.20 -12.06
C LEU A 689 -17.15 -3.54 -11.47
N THR A 690 -18.04 -4.30 -10.85
CA THR A 690 -17.75 -5.62 -10.27
C THR A 690 -18.71 -6.67 -10.78
N ALA A 691 -18.29 -7.94 -10.73
CA ALA A 691 -19.14 -9.08 -11.05
C ALA A 691 -20.44 -9.03 -10.23
N GLY A 692 -21.57 -9.36 -10.87
CA GLY A 692 -22.92 -9.31 -10.33
C GLY A 692 -23.66 -7.99 -10.60
N GLN A 693 -22.97 -6.93 -11.02
CA GLN A 693 -23.63 -5.65 -11.34
C GLN A 693 -24.28 -5.69 -12.73
N THR A 694 -25.42 -5.01 -12.88
CA THR A 694 -26.04 -4.80 -14.19
C THR A 694 -25.15 -3.90 -15.04
N VAL A 695 -25.00 -4.18 -16.32
CA VAL A 695 -24.40 -3.33 -17.34
C VAL A 695 -25.47 -3.05 -18.38
N GLN A 696 -25.80 -1.78 -18.59
CA GLN A 696 -26.86 -1.38 -19.51
C GLN A 696 -26.46 -0.14 -20.32
N LYS A 697 -27.14 0.06 -21.44
CA LYS A 697 -27.04 1.30 -22.20
C LYS A 697 -27.72 2.47 -21.45
N VAL A 698 -27.00 3.57 -21.29
CA VAL A 698 -27.51 4.83 -20.68
C VAL A 698 -28.73 5.32 -21.46
N GLY A 699 -29.82 5.69 -20.77
CA GLY A 699 -31.01 6.31 -21.37
C GLY A 699 -32.23 5.40 -21.56
N GLY A 700 -32.23 4.16 -21.06
CA GLY A 700 -33.45 3.40 -20.72
C GLY A 700 -34.38 3.01 -21.88
N ALA A 701 -33.94 2.05 -22.71
CA ALA A 701 -34.73 1.02 -23.43
C ALA A 701 -33.79 0.20 -24.35
N GLY A 702 -32.57 -0.08 -23.89
CA GLY A 702 -31.46 -0.60 -24.70
C GLY A 702 -30.91 -1.94 -24.21
N ALA A 703 -29.75 -2.33 -24.73
CA ALA A 703 -29.02 -3.51 -24.29
C ALA A 703 -28.78 -3.49 -22.77
N THR A 704 -29.09 -4.59 -22.08
CA THR A 704 -28.82 -4.78 -20.64
C THR A 704 -28.44 -6.23 -20.36
N GLY A 705 -27.61 -6.45 -19.35
CA GLY A 705 -27.38 -7.74 -18.73
C GLY A 705 -26.56 -7.61 -17.44
N ILE A 706 -26.22 -8.73 -16.79
CA ILE A 706 -25.46 -8.74 -15.54
C ILE A 706 -24.00 -9.09 -15.86
N LEU A 707 -23.04 -8.24 -15.50
CA LEU A 707 -21.62 -8.57 -15.61
C LEU A 707 -21.33 -9.81 -14.76
N GLU A 708 -20.76 -10.83 -15.35
CA GLU A 708 -20.32 -12.04 -14.67
C GLU A 708 -18.82 -11.97 -14.35
N GLU A 709 -18.01 -11.53 -15.29
CA GLU A 709 -16.56 -11.47 -15.14
C GLU A 709 -15.95 -10.41 -16.07
N ILE A 710 -14.90 -9.73 -15.61
CA ILE A 710 -13.99 -8.96 -16.47
C ILE A 710 -12.84 -9.91 -16.84
N ILE A 711 -12.81 -10.37 -18.09
CA ILE A 711 -11.84 -11.36 -18.57
C ILE A 711 -10.52 -10.74 -19.04
N GLU A 712 -10.53 -9.45 -19.38
CA GLU A 712 -9.33 -8.67 -19.69
C GLU A 712 -9.50 -7.22 -19.22
N GLY A 713 -8.44 -6.59 -18.72
CA GLY A 713 -8.48 -5.19 -18.28
C GLY A 713 -9.18 -4.98 -16.92
N ASN A 714 -9.84 -3.84 -16.73
CA ASN A 714 -10.47 -3.43 -15.47
C ASN A 714 -11.74 -2.56 -15.70
N SER A 715 -12.25 -1.92 -14.63
CA SER A 715 -13.44 -1.05 -14.74
C SER A 715 -13.23 0.21 -15.60
N THR A 716 -12.00 0.64 -15.85
CA THR A 716 -11.67 1.79 -16.72
C THR A 716 -11.60 1.39 -18.19
N ALA A 717 -11.01 0.24 -18.51
CA ALA A 717 -11.02 -0.31 -19.86
C ALA A 717 -10.86 -1.83 -19.78
N GLY A 718 -11.79 -2.57 -20.35
CA GLY A 718 -11.81 -4.02 -20.20
C GLY A 718 -12.72 -4.75 -21.17
N THR A 719 -12.58 -6.07 -21.17
CA THR A 719 -13.43 -7.02 -21.86
C THR A 719 -14.12 -7.85 -20.77
N GLY A 720 -15.44 -8.01 -20.84
CA GLY A 720 -16.21 -8.71 -19.82
C GLY A 720 -17.35 -9.54 -20.39
N ILE A 721 -17.69 -10.58 -19.65
CA ILE A 721 -18.80 -11.49 -19.95
C ILE A 721 -20.02 -10.98 -19.20
N ILE A 722 -21.13 -10.82 -19.91
CA ILE A 722 -22.44 -10.42 -19.38
C ILE A 722 -23.41 -11.58 -19.53
N LYS A 723 -24.17 -11.90 -18.48
CA LYS A 723 -25.27 -12.87 -18.44
C LYS A 723 -26.65 -12.22 -18.42
N THR A 724 -27.71 -13.03 -18.52
CA THR A 724 -29.14 -12.61 -18.41
C THR A 724 -29.46 -11.40 -19.29
N ARG A 725 -28.96 -11.44 -20.52
CA ARG A 725 -28.95 -10.31 -21.43
C ARG A 725 -30.28 -10.20 -22.18
N ASN A 726 -30.84 -9.00 -22.33
CA ASN A 726 -32.09 -8.77 -23.08
C ASN A 726 -31.87 -8.83 -24.60
N THR A 727 -32.89 -8.88 -25.44
CA THR A 727 -32.72 -9.15 -26.88
C THR A 727 -31.89 -8.11 -27.67
N THR A 728 -31.79 -6.87 -27.17
CA THR A 728 -31.14 -5.73 -27.83
C THR A 728 -29.61 -5.77 -27.74
N ALA A 729 -28.89 -5.64 -28.87
CA ALA A 729 -27.42 -5.61 -28.98
C ALA A 729 -26.77 -4.32 -28.44
N PHE A 730 -25.56 -4.40 -27.87
CA PHE A 730 -24.71 -3.21 -27.67
C PHE A 730 -24.11 -2.81 -29.02
N VAL A 731 -24.08 -1.51 -29.32
CA VAL A 731 -23.56 -0.95 -30.57
C VAL A 731 -22.30 -0.14 -30.27
N ASN A 732 -21.29 -0.22 -31.13
CA ASN A 732 -20.03 0.53 -30.99
C ASN A 732 -20.30 2.02 -30.70
N GLY A 733 -19.72 2.55 -29.63
CA GLY A 733 -19.94 3.92 -29.15
C GLY A 733 -21.08 4.09 -28.14
N ASP A 734 -21.83 3.04 -27.81
CA ASP A 734 -22.85 3.10 -26.75
C ASP A 734 -22.21 3.49 -25.40
N SER A 735 -22.84 4.46 -24.72
CA SER A 735 -22.53 4.74 -23.32
C SER A 735 -23.15 3.68 -22.42
N LEU A 736 -22.33 3.08 -21.57
CA LEU A 736 -22.69 2.05 -20.61
C LEU A 736 -22.81 2.67 -19.21
N ASP A 737 -23.76 2.20 -18.41
CA ASP A 737 -23.80 2.42 -16.97
C ASP A 737 -24.09 1.12 -16.21
N ASN A 738 -23.94 1.16 -14.88
CA ASN A 738 -24.31 0.07 -13.99
C ASN A 738 -25.64 0.28 -13.26
N ASN A 739 -26.68 0.78 -13.93
CA ASN A 739 -27.99 1.05 -13.33
C ASN A 739 -27.94 2.05 -12.17
N GLY A 740 -27.12 3.09 -12.30
CA GLY A 740 -27.03 4.21 -11.34
C GLY A 740 -26.07 3.99 -10.17
N PHE A 741 -25.36 2.87 -10.08
CA PHE A 741 -24.33 2.60 -9.06
C PHE A 741 -22.96 3.25 -9.39
N GLY A 742 -22.97 4.40 -10.06
CA GLY A 742 -21.81 5.26 -10.25
C GLY A 742 -20.72 4.77 -11.22
N TRP A 743 -20.92 3.66 -11.95
CA TRP A 743 -20.02 3.27 -13.03
C TRP A 743 -20.57 3.70 -14.40
N THR A 744 -19.70 4.26 -15.24
CA THR A 744 -20.00 4.58 -16.64
C THR A 744 -18.83 4.19 -17.53
N ALA A 745 -19.05 3.84 -18.80
CA ALA A 745 -18.00 3.62 -19.81
C ALA A 745 -18.53 3.76 -21.25
N THR A 746 -17.66 3.57 -22.25
CA THR A 746 -18.05 3.51 -23.67
C THR A 746 -17.74 2.14 -24.23
N TYR A 747 -18.73 1.50 -24.87
CA TYR A 747 -18.53 0.23 -25.57
C TYR A 747 -17.70 0.42 -26.85
N THR A 748 -16.64 -0.38 -27.04
CA THR A 748 -15.60 -0.15 -28.06
C THR A 748 -15.32 -1.32 -29.01
N ASN A 749 -16.30 -2.19 -29.25
CA ASN A 749 -16.15 -3.26 -30.24
C ASN A 749 -17.12 -3.10 -31.42
N SER A 750 -16.70 -3.52 -32.61
CA SER A 750 -17.50 -3.43 -33.86
C SER A 750 -18.65 -4.43 -33.91
N SER A 751 -18.59 -5.50 -33.11
CA SER A 751 -19.71 -6.42 -32.90
C SER A 751 -19.64 -7.08 -31.54
N GLU A 752 -20.77 -7.14 -30.87
CA GLU A 752 -20.93 -7.90 -29.64
C GLU A 752 -20.91 -9.39 -29.94
N LYS A 753 -20.11 -10.15 -29.18
CA LYS A 753 -20.00 -11.60 -29.38
C LYS A 753 -20.94 -12.31 -28.44
N ARG A 754 -21.95 -12.97 -29.01
CA ARG A 754 -22.97 -13.71 -28.27
C ARG A 754 -22.69 -15.21 -28.42
N PHE A 755 -22.68 -15.96 -27.32
CA PHE A 755 -22.26 -17.36 -27.31
C PHE A 755 -23.06 -18.20 -26.30
N TYR A 756 -23.00 -19.53 -26.47
CA TYR A 756 -23.44 -20.49 -25.46
C TYR A 756 -22.36 -21.55 -25.22
N TRP A 757 -22.38 -22.14 -24.02
CA TRP A 757 -21.52 -23.27 -23.68
C TRP A 757 -22.22 -24.57 -24.05
N LEU A 758 -21.64 -25.37 -24.95
CA LEU A 758 -22.16 -26.68 -25.32
C LEU A 758 -21.11 -27.77 -25.05
N VAL A 759 -21.27 -28.51 -23.95
CA VAL A 759 -20.55 -29.77 -23.77
C VAL A 759 -21.29 -30.85 -24.56
N GLN A 760 -20.93 -30.99 -25.84
CA GLN A 760 -21.51 -32.04 -26.68
C GLN A 760 -20.76 -33.37 -26.45
N ALA A 761 -21.50 -34.41 -26.08
CA ALA A 761 -21.02 -35.79 -26.09
C ALA A 761 -20.84 -36.25 -27.55
N GLY A 762 -19.74 -35.83 -28.18
CA GLY A 762 -19.41 -36.25 -29.54
C GLY A 762 -19.13 -37.75 -29.63
N THR A 763 -19.34 -38.31 -30.82
CA THR A 763 -18.88 -39.65 -31.22
C THR A 763 -17.37 -39.64 -31.51
N ILE A 764 -16.62 -40.58 -30.94
CA ILE A 764 -15.22 -40.92 -31.28
C ILE A 764 -15.26 -41.95 -32.41
N SER A 765 -14.72 -41.66 -33.58
CA SER A 765 -14.64 -42.62 -34.71
C SER A 765 -15.97 -43.32 -35.04
N GLY A 766 -17.10 -42.61 -34.91
CA GLY A 766 -18.44 -43.16 -35.11
C GLY A 766 -19.09 -43.85 -33.89
N VAL A 767 -18.39 -43.96 -32.76
CA VAL A 767 -18.89 -44.56 -31.51
C VAL A 767 -19.16 -43.49 -30.47
N LYS A 768 -20.38 -43.44 -29.93
CA LYS A 768 -20.80 -42.43 -28.94
C LYS A 768 -19.95 -42.56 -27.67
N ARG A 769 -19.42 -41.46 -27.12
CA ARG A 769 -18.79 -41.52 -25.79
C ARG A 769 -19.78 -42.09 -24.79
N THR A 770 -19.31 -43.00 -23.95
CA THR A 770 -20.15 -43.57 -22.89
C THR A 770 -20.36 -42.54 -21.80
N LEU A 771 -21.46 -42.66 -21.07
CA LEU A 771 -21.75 -41.86 -19.89
C LEU A 771 -20.59 -41.87 -18.88
N GLN A 772 -19.91 -43.02 -18.78
CA GLN A 772 -18.74 -43.22 -17.93
C GLN A 772 -17.59 -42.30 -18.31
N GLN A 773 -17.31 -42.09 -19.59
CA GLN A 773 -16.18 -41.24 -20.01
C GLN A 773 -16.41 -39.76 -19.74
N LEU A 774 -17.67 -39.30 -19.81
CA LEU A 774 -18.02 -37.93 -19.39
C LEU A 774 -17.93 -37.80 -17.87
N TYR A 775 -18.42 -38.80 -17.15
CA TYR A 775 -18.30 -38.87 -15.69
C TYR A 775 -16.83 -38.84 -15.25
N ASP A 776 -15.96 -39.67 -15.83
CA ASP A 776 -14.54 -39.75 -15.49
C ASP A 776 -13.84 -38.40 -15.76
N HIS A 777 -14.25 -37.66 -16.80
CA HIS A 777 -13.75 -36.31 -17.06
C HIS A 777 -14.15 -35.32 -15.95
N PHE A 778 -15.44 -35.27 -15.60
CA PHE A 778 -15.91 -34.40 -14.51
C PHE A 778 -15.36 -34.82 -13.15
N GLN A 779 -15.26 -36.12 -12.89
CA GLN A 779 -14.69 -36.67 -11.68
C GLN A 779 -13.20 -36.34 -11.58
N ALA A 780 -12.42 -36.47 -12.66
CA ALA A 780 -11.02 -36.06 -12.68
C ALA A 780 -10.88 -34.56 -12.33
N LYS A 781 -11.65 -33.69 -12.98
CA LYS A 781 -11.63 -32.24 -12.73
C LYS A 781 -12.01 -31.87 -11.29
N MET A 782 -13.01 -32.56 -10.71
CA MET A 782 -13.51 -32.33 -9.35
C MET A 782 -12.71 -33.08 -8.27
N SER A 783 -11.97 -34.14 -8.62
CA SER A 783 -11.16 -34.93 -7.66
C SER A 783 -9.93 -34.18 -7.14
N TYR A 784 -9.47 -33.18 -7.89
CA TYR A 784 -8.47 -32.21 -7.43
C TYR A 784 -9.03 -31.25 -6.37
N GLU A 785 -10.35 -31.24 -6.15
CA GLU A 785 -11.04 -30.45 -5.13
C GLU A 785 -11.36 -31.32 -3.91
N THR A 786 -10.35 -31.61 -3.09
CA THR A 786 -10.61 -32.14 -1.75
C THR A 786 -11.30 -31.04 -0.92
N PRO A 787 -12.34 -31.38 -0.13
CA PRO A 787 -13.15 -30.40 0.61
C PRO A 787 -12.33 -29.84 1.76
N LEU A 788 -11.60 -28.77 1.49
CA LEU A 788 -10.73 -28.11 2.46
C LEU A 788 -11.33 -26.82 3.02
N ASP A 789 -12.47 -26.33 2.50
CA ASP A 789 -13.11 -25.11 3.01
C ASP A 789 -14.62 -25.07 2.75
N SER A 790 -15.41 -25.46 3.75
CA SER A 790 -16.87 -25.37 3.69
C SER A 790 -17.43 -23.98 4.03
N ALA A 791 -16.58 -23.03 4.45
CA ALA A 791 -17.00 -21.77 5.06
C ALA A 791 -17.05 -20.58 4.09
N ASP A 792 -16.22 -20.57 3.03
CA ASP A 792 -16.05 -19.42 2.14
C ASP A 792 -17.13 -19.29 1.05
N GLY A 793 -17.80 -20.37 0.66
CA GLY A 793 -18.79 -20.33 -0.41
C GLY A 793 -18.22 -20.28 -1.84
N TRP A 794 -16.89 -20.23 -2.03
CA TRP A 794 -16.27 -20.54 -3.33
C TRP A 794 -16.51 -21.97 -3.80
N ASP A 795 -16.54 -22.93 -2.86
CA ASP A 795 -17.01 -24.28 -3.16
C ASP A 795 -18.47 -24.21 -3.67
N LYS A 796 -19.28 -23.17 -3.42
CA LYS A 796 -20.58 -23.05 -4.12
C LYS A 796 -20.45 -22.61 -5.58
N VAL A 797 -19.45 -21.84 -5.98
CA VAL A 797 -19.29 -21.44 -7.39
C VAL A 797 -18.85 -22.64 -8.24
N VAL A 798 -17.95 -23.48 -7.72
CA VAL A 798 -17.46 -24.67 -8.43
C VAL A 798 -18.31 -25.91 -8.13
N THR A 799 -18.66 -26.17 -6.87
CA THR A 799 -19.44 -27.35 -6.47
C THR A 799 -20.96 -27.20 -6.69
N ALA A 800 -21.53 -26.00 -6.88
CA ALA A 800 -22.94 -25.88 -7.28
C ALA A 800 -23.16 -26.02 -8.79
N GLY A 801 -22.11 -26.15 -9.61
CA GLY A 801 -22.26 -26.17 -11.07
C GLY A 801 -23.15 -25.03 -11.56
N GLN A 802 -23.18 -23.88 -10.87
CA GLN A 802 -24.18 -22.82 -11.11
C GLN A 802 -23.88 -21.95 -12.33
N ALA A 803 -22.68 -22.07 -12.90
CA ALA A 803 -22.38 -21.63 -14.27
C ALA A 803 -22.81 -22.68 -15.33
N GLU A 804 -23.06 -23.93 -14.93
CA GLU A 804 -23.58 -25.00 -15.78
C GLU A 804 -25.08 -25.25 -15.47
N TRP A 805 -25.89 -24.20 -15.35
CA TRP A 805 -27.35 -24.34 -15.27
C TRP A 805 -27.97 -24.33 -16.67
N ALA A 806 -28.23 -25.51 -17.21
CA ALA A 806 -29.27 -25.71 -18.21
C ALA A 806 -30.65 -25.67 -17.52
N ILE A 807 -31.30 -24.49 -17.50
CA ILE A 807 -32.74 -24.33 -17.23
C ILE A 807 -33.50 -24.16 -18.55
N PRO A 808 -34.81 -24.42 -18.57
CA PRO A 808 -35.45 -25.13 -19.67
C PRO A 808 -35.41 -24.30 -20.97
N LEU A 809 -34.89 -24.92 -22.02
CA LEU A 809 -35.12 -24.47 -23.39
C LEU A 809 -36.65 -24.44 -23.65
N GLN A 810 -37.29 -23.29 -23.46
CA GLN A 810 -38.40 -22.90 -24.33
C GLN A 810 -37.76 -22.26 -25.56
N GLY A 811 -37.57 -23.03 -26.63
CA GLY A 811 -37.24 -22.40 -27.92
C GLY A 811 -36.55 -23.25 -28.97
N VAL A 812 -35.86 -24.35 -28.64
CA VAL A 812 -35.25 -25.17 -29.70
C VAL A 812 -36.24 -26.25 -30.13
N SER A 813 -36.68 -26.13 -31.37
CA SER A 813 -37.43 -27.11 -32.14
C SER A 813 -37.08 -28.56 -31.75
N LEU A 814 -38.12 -29.27 -31.30
CA LEU A 814 -38.33 -30.66 -30.91
C LEU A 814 -37.64 -31.77 -31.76
N GLY A 815 -36.35 -31.67 -32.08
CA GLY A 815 -35.70 -32.54 -33.08
C GLY A 815 -34.41 -33.27 -32.69
N SER A 816 -33.73 -32.98 -31.56
CA SER A 816 -32.47 -33.67 -31.22
C SER A 816 -32.67 -34.76 -30.16
N PRO A 817 -32.52 -36.06 -30.49
CA PRO A 817 -32.77 -37.18 -29.58
C PRO A 817 -31.66 -37.44 -28.52
N ASN A 818 -30.68 -36.54 -28.33
CA ASN A 818 -29.47 -36.84 -27.54
C ASN A 818 -29.14 -35.83 -26.42
N SER A 819 -30.14 -35.17 -25.83
CA SER A 819 -29.92 -34.21 -24.73
C SER A 819 -30.04 -34.88 -23.34
N PHE A 820 -29.06 -34.64 -22.46
CA PHE A 820 -29.04 -35.14 -21.07
C PHE A 820 -28.92 -33.98 -20.08
N LYS A 821 -29.46 -34.15 -18.86
CA LYS A 821 -29.23 -33.27 -17.72
C LYS A 821 -28.48 -34.03 -16.62
N THR A 822 -27.43 -33.44 -16.07
CA THR A 822 -26.74 -33.92 -14.87
C THR A 822 -27.19 -33.11 -13.65
N LEU A 823 -27.57 -33.78 -12.56
CA LEU A 823 -27.90 -33.16 -11.26
C LEU A 823 -27.16 -33.89 -10.15
N ARG A 824 -26.40 -33.18 -9.30
CA ARG A 824 -25.82 -33.77 -8.11
C ARG A 824 -26.93 -34.06 -7.09
N ASN A 825 -27.01 -35.30 -6.59
CA ASN A 825 -28.02 -35.65 -5.61
C ASN A 825 -27.61 -35.13 -4.22
N ILE A 826 -28.06 -33.92 -3.88
CA ILE A 826 -27.83 -33.25 -2.60
C ILE A 826 -28.40 -34.01 -1.39
N VAL A 827 -29.37 -34.91 -1.59
CA VAL A 827 -30.02 -35.65 -0.48
C VAL A 827 -29.21 -36.90 -0.09
N LEU A 828 -28.49 -37.52 -1.03
CA LEU A 828 -27.77 -38.78 -0.77
C LEU A 828 -26.27 -38.61 -0.50
N ASN A 829 -25.73 -37.40 -0.58
CA ASN A 829 -24.29 -37.09 -0.43
C ASN A 829 -23.35 -37.95 -1.31
N ARG A 830 -23.90 -38.56 -2.37
CA ARG A 830 -23.23 -39.49 -3.29
C ARG A 830 -23.84 -39.36 -4.69
N GLY A 831 -23.01 -39.27 -5.73
CA GLY A 831 -23.41 -39.54 -7.10
C GLY A 831 -24.04 -38.41 -7.93
N TRP A 832 -24.30 -38.71 -9.21
CA TRP A 832 -25.02 -37.84 -10.17
C TRP A 832 -26.25 -38.53 -10.74
N ILE A 833 -27.30 -37.75 -11.00
CA ILE A 833 -28.50 -38.16 -11.73
C ILE A 833 -28.32 -37.74 -13.19
N ILE A 834 -28.53 -38.68 -14.11
CA ILE A 834 -28.52 -38.40 -15.55
C ILE A 834 -29.89 -38.72 -16.11
N SER A 835 -30.64 -37.69 -16.52
CA SER A 835 -31.99 -37.84 -17.11
C SER A 835 -32.01 -37.45 -18.59
N GLY A 836 -32.54 -38.32 -19.45
CA GLY A 836 -32.77 -38.03 -20.87
C GLY A 836 -34.04 -37.18 -21.09
N LEU A 837 -34.01 -36.28 -22.08
CA LEU A 837 -35.03 -35.23 -22.21
C LEU A 837 -36.23 -35.51 -23.14
N ASN A 838 -36.22 -36.50 -24.07
CA ASN A 838 -37.35 -36.59 -25.04
C ASN A 838 -37.76 -37.95 -25.65
N SER A 839 -37.31 -39.12 -25.18
CA SER A 839 -37.91 -40.41 -25.62
C SER A 839 -37.65 -41.61 -24.72
N LEU A 840 -36.81 -41.49 -23.70
CA LEU A 840 -36.59 -42.53 -22.69
C LEU A 840 -37.42 -42.20 -21.45
N ILE A 841 -38.74 -42.35 -21.55
CA ILE A 841 -39.61 -42.32 -20.38
C ILE A 841 -39.22 -43.52 -19.51
N GLY A 842 -38.38 -43.30 -18.50
CA GLY A 842 -38.04 -44.30 -17.49
C GLY A 842 -36.56 -44.50 -17.13
N LEU A 843 -35.58 -43.87 -17.79
CA LEU A 843 -34.16 -44.08 -17.45
C LEU A 843 -33.56 -42.87 -16.73
N SER A 844 -33.72 -42.83 -15.40
CA SER A 844 -32.84 -42.05 -14.51
C SER A 844 -31.74 -42.97 -14.04
N VAL A 845 -30.52 -42.81 -14.56
CA VAL A 845 -29.37 -43.59 -14.08
C VAL A 845 -28.74 -42.80 -12.95
N TYR A 846 -28.68 -43.40 -11.75
CA TYR A 846 -27.91 -42.88 -10.63
C TYR A 846 -26.52 -43.49 -10.68
N THR A 847 -25.49 -42.65 -10.69
CA THR A 847 -24.10 -43.11 -10.58
C THR A 847 -23.64 -42.95 -9.14
N ALA A 848 -22.89 -43.89 -8.59
CA ALA A 848 -22.19 -43.72 -7.32
C ALA A 848 -20.91 -42.89 -7.52
N ASN A 849 -20.26 -42.47 -6.43
CA ASN A 849 -19.00 -41.69 -6.49
C ASN A 849 -17.83 -42.47 -7.15
N ASP A 850 -17.96 -43.78 -7.30
CA ASP A 850 -17.00 -44.66 -7.97
C ASP A 850 -17.37 -44.96 -9.44
N GLY A 851 -18.42 -44.33 -9.98
CA GLY A 851 -18.87 -44.51 -11.36
C GLY A 851 -19.77 -45.73 -11.58
N THR A 852 -19.97 -46.59 -10.58
CA THR A 852 -20.90 -47.71 -10.73
C THR A 852 -22.34 -47.20 -10.83
N THR A 853 -23.14 -47.84 -11.69
CA THR A 853 -24.59 -47.58 -11.71
C THR A 853 -25.18 -48.19 -10.45
N PHE A 854 -25.90 -47.38 -9.66
CA PHE A 854 -26.66 -47.90 -8.53
C PHE A 854 -28.14 -47.63 -8.77
N THR A 855 -28.98 -48.57 -8.37
CA THR A 855 -30.38 -48.29 -8.16
C THR A 855 -30.48 -47.89 -6.70
N PRO A 856 -30.90 -46.67 -6.34
CA PRO A 856 -31.17 -46.34 -4.95
C PRO A 856 -32.09 -47.41 -4.41
N ALA A 857 -31.75 -48.01 -3.27
CA ALA A 857 -32.63 -48.97 -2.62
C ALA A 857 -33.95 -48.23 -2.35
N SER A 858 -34.92 -48.45 -3.22
CA SER A 858 -36.26 -47.88 -3.09
C SER A 858 -36.99 -48.49 -1.90
N THR A 859 -36.42 -49.52 -1.29
CA THR A 859 -36.93 -50.22 -0.11
C THR A 859 -35.80 -50.46 0.91
N ALA A 860 -36.03 -50.05 2.15
CA ALA A 860 -35.18 -50.35 3.31
C ALA A 860 -35.85 -51.43 4.17
N THR A 861 -35.10 -52.39 4.69
CA THR A 861 -35.65 -53.48 5.52
C THR A 861 -35.79 -53.01 6.96
N LEU A 862 -36.98 -53.19 7.53
CA LEU A 862 -37.28 -52.97 8.95
C LEU A 862 -37.37 -54.32 9.63
N GLU A 863 -36.55 -54.54 10.66
CA GLU A 863 -36.49 -55.79 11.39
C GLU A 863 -36.58 -55.54 12.90
N VAL A 864 -37.55 -56.16 13.57
CA VAL A 864 -37.63 -56.16 15.03
C VAL A 864 -37.51 -57.60 15.54
N ASN A 865 -36.39 -57.86 16.22
CA ASN A 865 -35.87 -59.15 16.66
C ASN A 865 -36.15 -59.46 18.14
N GLY A 866 -35.86 -60.70 18.54
CA GLY A 866 -35.82 -61.09 19.96
C GLY A 866 -37.19 -61.20 20.62
N VAL A 867 -38.24 -61.41 19.84
CA VAL A 867 -39.61 -61.44 20.35
C VAL A 867 -39.98 -62.84 20.83
N LYS A 868 -40.17 -63.03 22.14
CA LYS A 868 -40.50 -64.34 22.72
C LYS A 868 -41.99 -64.64 22.56
N THR A 869 -42.34 -65.72 21.87
CA THR A 869 -43.70 -66.27 21.92
C THR A 869 -43.65 -67.50 22.80
N GLY A 870 -44.47 -67.55 23.84
CA GLY A 870 -44.59 -68.75 24.69
C GLY A 870 -45.00 -69.98 23.86
N THR A 871 -45.04 -71.15 24.50
CA THR A 871 -45.49 -72.44 23.95
C THR A 871 -46.96 -72.48 23.50
N GLU A 872 -47.66 -71.34 23.50
CA GLU A 872 -49.02 -71.17 23.01
C GLU A 872 -48.99 -70.70 21.53
N PRO A 873 -49.93 -71.13 20.67
CA PRO A 873 -49.85 -70.93 19.22
C PRO A 873 -49.85 -69.44 18.80
N THR A 874 -48.66 -68.94 18.46
CA THR A 874 -48.28 -67.91 17.46
C THR A 874 -49.06 -66.59 17.30
N ASN A 875 -50.00 -66.19 18.16
CA ASN A 875 -50.89 -65.05 17.88
C ASN A 875 -50.67 -63.74 18.66
N TYR A 876 -49.63 -63.57 19.48
CA TYR A 876 -49.68 -62.49 20.49
C TYR A 876 -48.52 -61.49 20.57
N VAL A 877 -47.60 -61.41 19.60
CA VAL A 877 -46.71 -60.24 19.54
C VAL A 877 -46.91 -59.43 18.28
N ARG A 878 -47.58 -58.29 18.46
CA ARG A 878 -47.77 -57.27 17.44
C ARG A 878 -46.71 -56.19 17.62
N ILE A 879 -46.00 -55.90 16.53
CA ILE A 879 -44.96 -54.89 16.47
C ILE A 879 -45.50 -53.74 15.64
N ARG A 880 -45.37 -52.53 16.18
CA ARG A 880 -45.75 -51.29 15.52
C ARG A 880 -44.52 -50.39 15.39
N ILE A 881 -44.25 -49.91 14.19
CA ILE A 881 -43.30 -48.80 13.95
C ILE A 881 -44.12 -47.63 13.43
N GLN A 882 -43.98 -46.48 14.06
CA GLN A 882 -44.65 -45.24 13.64
C GLN A 882 -43.61 -44.15 13.39
N ALA A 883 -43.88 -43.28 12.43
CA ALA A 883 -43.08 -42.07 12.19
C ALA A 883 -43.08 -41.19 13.45
N ASP A 884 -41.90 -40.71 13.81
CA ASP A 884 -41.70 -39.65 14.81
C ASP A 884 -41.41 -38.33 14.09
N SER A 885 -41.49 -37.21 14.82
CA SER A 885 -41.20 -35.87 14.29
C SER A 885 -39.77 -35.77 13.72
N GLY A 886 -39.59 -34.97 12.67
CA GLY A 886 -38.28 -34.70 12.05
C GLY A 886 -37.93 -35.53 10.81
N GLY A 887 -38.84 -36.38 10.32
CA GLY A 887 -38.70 -37.12 9.05
C GLY A 887 -39.69 -36.71 7.95
N PRO A 888 -39.64 -37.36 6.77
CA PRO A 888 -40.50 -37.06 5.63
C PRO A 888 -41.97 -37.46 5.81
N LEU A 889 -42.28 -38.41 6.70
CA LEU A 889 -43.64 -38.81 7.04
C LEU A 889 -44.18 -38.02 8.22
N THR A 890 -45.48 -37.73 8.19
CA THR A 890 -46.19 -37.08 9.31
C THR A 890 -46.07 -37.93 10.57
N GLU A 891 -45.75 -37.29 11.70
CA GLU A 891 -45.69 -37.94 13.01
C GLU A 891 -46.94 -38.79 13.28
N GLY A 892 -46.73 -40.00 13.77
CA GLY A 892 -47.78 -40.99 14.02
C GLY A 892 -48.14 -41.89 12.82
N THR A 893 -47.66 -41.59 11.61
CA THR A 893 -47.88 -42.43 10.42
C THR A 893 -47.41 -43.86 10.70
N GLU A 894 -48.27 -44.84 10.48
CA GLU A 894 -47.96 -46.24 10.69
C GLU A 894 -47.08 -46.77 9.56
N ILE A 895 -45.86 -47.15 9.89
CA ILE A 895 -44.86 -47.65 8.93
C ILE A 895 -44.88 -49.18 8.89
N MET A 896 -45.07 -49.81 10.06
CA MET A 896 -45.14 -51.26 10.21
C MET A 896 -46.14 -51.59 11.30
N ASN A 897 -47.02 -52.56 11.05
CA ASN A 897 -47.94 -53.09 12.06
C ASN A 897 -48.21 -54.56 11.75
N THR A 898 -47.30 -55.42 12.17
CA THR A 898 -47.34 -56.84 11.81
C THR A 898 -46.97 -57.72 12.99
N GLN A 899 -47.32 -59.00 12.88
CA GLN A 899 -46.99 -60.00 13.88
C GLN A 899 -45.57 -60.53 13.64
N ALA A 900 -44.86 -60.84 14.72
CA ALA A 900 -43.57 -61.53 14.64
C ALA A 900 -43.79 -63.01 14.35
N THR A 901 -43.66 -63.43 13.09
CA THR A 901 -43.94 -64.80 12.63
C THR A 901 -42.70 -65.55 12.17
N THR A 902 -41.55 -64.88 12.02
CA THR A 902 -40.32 -65.49 11.50
C THR A 902 -39.41 -65.94 12.62
N SER A 903 -38.93 -67.19 12.64
CA SER A 903 -38.00 -67.68 13.68
C SER A 903 -36.70 -66.88 13.74
N TYR A 904 -36.20 -66.62 14.96
CA TYR A 904 -34.95 -65.88 15.23
C TYR A 904 -34.15 -66.62 16.32
N GLY A 905 -32.86 -66.89 16.10
CA GLY A 905 -31.91 -67.29 17.16
C GLY A 905 -32.07 -68.69 17.81
N GLY A 906 -33.04 -69.52 17.41
CA GLY A 906 -33.21 -70.90 17.92
C GLY A 906 -34.17 -71.02 19.12
N SER A 907 -35.21 -71.87 18.96
CA SER A 907 -36.28 -72.24 19.90
C SER A 907 -36.87 -71.13 20.79
N GLY A 908 -37.92 -70.46 20.28
CA GLY A 908 -38.85 -69.65 21.07
C GLY A 908 -38.85 -68.14 20.81
N TYR A 909 -37.93 -67.64 19.97
CA TYR A 909 -37.88 -66.24 19.56
C TYR A 909 -38.24 -66.06 18.09
N TYR A 910 -38.90 -64.94 17.82
CA TYR A 910 -39.40 -64.57 16.51
C TYR A 910 -38.98 -63.13 16.17
N LYS A 911 -39.08 -62.80 14.90
CA LYS A 911 -38.89 -61.46 14.36
C LYS A 911 -40.03 -61.07 13.45
N ALA A 912 -40.26 -59.77 13.35
CA ALA A 912 -41.12 -59.17 12.36
C ALA A 912 -40.26 -58.42 11.34
N VAL A 913 -40.60 -58.55 10.06
CA VAL A 913 -39.90 -57.88 8.97
C VAL A 913 -40.91 -57.11 8.12
N ALA A 914 -40.55 -55.90 7.71
CA ALA A 914 -41.30 -55.10 6.74
C ALA A 914 -40.34 -54.37 5.79
N SER A 915 -40.86 -53.89 4.66
CA SER A 915 -40.12 -53.03 3.74
C SER A 915 -40.64 -51.60 3.83
N PHE A 916 -39.74 -50.62 3.80
CA PHE A 916 -40.04 -49.20 3.87
C PHE A 916 -39.57 -48.50 2.59
N ASN A 917 -40.43 -47.75 1.92
CA ASN A 917 -40.01 -46.99 0.74
C ASN A 917 -39.16 -45.78 1.17
N TYR A 918 -37.85 -45.91 1.08
CA TYR A 918 -36.92 -44.91 1.62
C TYR A 918 -36.78 -43.70 0.69
N THR A 919 -37.11 -42.52 1.21
CA THR A 919 -36.91 -41.23 0.52
C THR A 919 -35.91 -40.31 1.26
N SER A 920 -35.84 -40.40 2.58
CA SER A 920 -34.86 -39.77 3.47
C SER A 920 -34.90 -40.43 4.85
N ASP A 921 -33.94 -40.11 5.72
CA ASP A 921 -33.93 -40.61 7.10
C ASP A 921 -35.26 -40.28 7.81
N GLN A 922 -35.85 -41.30 8.43
CA GLN A 922 -37.13 -41.19 9.12
C GLN A 922 -36.97 -41.61 10.59
N PRO A 923 -37.00 -40.66 11.55
CA PRO A 923 -37.16 -40.97 12.97
C PRO A 923 -38.43 -41.76 13.23
N VAL A 924 -38.39 -42.75 14.12
CA VAL A 924 -39.50 -43.63 14.42
C VAL A 924 -39.59 -44.03 15.88
N VAL A 925 -40.82 -44.30 16.33
CA VAL A 925 -41.13 -44.99 17.59
C VAL A 925 -41.47 -46.45 17.29
N ILE A 926 -40.75 -47.37 17.92
CA ILE A 926 -40.98 -48.83 17.83
C ILE A 926 -41.66 -49.29 19.11
N ARG A 927 -42.80 -49.98 18.96
CA ARG A 927 -43.56 -50.57 20.05
C ARG A 927 -43.77 -52.05 19.81
N ALA A 928 -43.52 -52.88 20.81
CA ALA A 928 -43.90 -54.29 20.79
C ALA A 928 -44.68 -54.63 22.07
N ARG A 929 -45.75 -55.40 21.94
CA ARG A 929 -46.58 -55.83 23.08
C ARG A 929 -46.76 -57.33 23.08
N TYR A 930 -46.59 -57.95 24.25
CA TYR A 930 -46.84 -59.36 24.48
C TYR A 930 -47.62 -59.53 25.78
N LYS A 931 -48.65 -60.39 25.77
CA LYS A 931 -49.48 -60.65 26.95
C LYS A 931 -48.61 -61.26 28.07
N GLY A 932 -48.64 -60.64 29.25
CA GLY A 932 -47.85 -61.04 30.42
C GLY A 932 -46.48 -60.40 30.56
N TYR A 933 -46.14 -59.46 29.69
CA TYR A 933 -44.90 -58.70 29.73
C TYR A 933 -45.21 -57.21 29.61
N LEU A 934 -44.34 -56.37 30.18
CA LEU A 934 -44.43 -54.93 30.01
C LEU A 934 -44.26 -54.55 28.53
N PRO A 935 -44.96 -53.50 28.03
CA PRO A 935 -44.77 -53.01 26.67
C PRO A 935 -43.31 -52.60 26.43
N PHE A 936 -42.72 -53.06 25.33
CA PHE A 936 -41.43 -52.56 24.85
C PHE A 936 -41.66 -51.33 23.99
N GLU A 937 -41.00 -50.22 24.31
CA GLU A 937 -41.01 -48.99 23.52
C GLU A 937 -39.58 -48.45 23.41
N THR A 938 -39.16 -48.11 22.20
CA THR A 938 -37.86 -47.47 21.93
C THR A 938 -37.96 -46.57 20.70
N THR A 939 -36.99 -45.69 20.52
CA THR A 939 -36.88 -44.81 19.34
C THR A 939 -35.74 -45.26 18.44
N GLY A 940 -35.84 -44.97 17.14
CA GLY A 940 -34.80 -45.25 16.17
C GLY A 940 -34.90 -44.34 14.95
N VAL A 941 -34.00 -44.52 13.98
CA VAL A 941 -34.05 -43.81 12.70
C VAL A 941 -33.95 -44.87 11.60
N ILE A 942 -34.94 -44.90 10.69
CA ILE A 942 -34.84 -45.67 9.46
C ILE A 942 -33.89 -44.92 8.53
N THR A 943 -32.75 -45.55 8.22
CA THR A 943 -31.79 -45.00 7.26
C THR A 943 -31.88 -45.74 5.93
N SER A 944 -31.09 -45.31 4.94
CA SER A 944 -31.00 -46.01 3.64
C SER A 944 -30.57 -47.48 3.75
N THR A 945 -29.99 -47.90 4.87
CA THR A 945 -29.61 -49.30 5.14
C THR A 945 -30.67 -50.11 5.88
N GLY A 946 -31.79 -49.50 6.28
CA GLY A 946 -32.85 -50.13 7.08
C GLY A 946 -32.79 -49.79 8.57
N LEU A 947 -33.56 -50.54 9.36
CA LEU A 947 -33.63 -50.43 10.81
C LEU A 947 -33.71 -51.84 11.41
N THR A 948 -32.79 -52.17 12.33
CA THR A 948 -32.82 -53.42 13.08
C THR A 948 -32.85 -53.13 14.58
N VAL A 949 -33.86 -53.63 15.29
CA VAL A 949 -34.04 -53.43 16.73
C VAL A 949 -34.28 -54.78 17.41
N THR A 950 -33.64 -55.05 18.55
CA THR A 950 -33.93 -56.25 19.34
C THR A 950 -34.76 -55.87 20.56
N ALA A 951 -35.98 -56.40 20.67
CA ALA A 951 -36.86 -56.16 21.82
C ALA A 951 -36.36 -56.93 23.05
N VAL A 952 -36.34 -56.25 24.20
CA VAL A 952 -36.01 -56.86 25.51
C VAL A 952 -37.29 -56.92 26.33
N TRP A 953 -37.65 -58.11 26.80
CA TRP A 953 -38.91 -58.35 27.51
C TRP A 953 -38.70 -58.45 29.02
N GLN A 954 -39.49 -57.68 29.76
CA GLN A 954 -39.60 -57.80 31.22
C GLN A 954 -40.97 -58.35 31.57
N ILE A 955 -41.00 -59.40 32.41
CA ILE A 955 -42.26 -59.98 32.89
C ILE A 955 -43.02 -58.88 33.64
N ASP A 956 -44.31 -58.72 33.33
CA ASP A 956 -45.15 -57.77 34.07
C ASP A 956 -45.43 -58.38 35.46
N PRO A 957 -44.92 -57.78 36.56
CA PRO A 957 -45.07 -58.34 37.90
C PRO A 957 -46.53 -58.36 38.37
N ASN A 958 -47.45 -57.68 37.68
CA ASN A 958 -48.87 -57.66 38.00
C ASN A 958 -49.69 -58.67 37.17
N PHE A 959 -49.03 -59.45 36.31
CA PHE A 959 -49.71 -60.43 35.46
C PHE A 959 -49.77 -61.80 36.15
N ILE A 960 -50.96 -62.14 36.65
CA ILE A 960 -51.28 -63.39 37.36
C ILE A 960 -51.81 -64.43 36.37
#